data_AF-A0AA39KR43-F1
#
_entry.id   AF-A0AA39KR43-F1
#
_cell.length_a   1.000
_cell.length_b   1.000
_cell.length_c   1.000
_cell.angle_alpha   90.00
_cell.angle_beta   90.00
_cell.angle_gamma   90.00
#
_symmetry.space_group_name_H-M   'P 1'
#
loop_
_entity.id
_entity.type
_entity.pdbx_description
1 polymer ?
#
loop_
_entity_poly.entity_id
_entity_poly.type
_entity_poly.pdbx_seq_one_letter_code
_entity_poly.pdbx_strand_id
1 'polypeptide(L)'
;MAKFLKNDTEQWVFVKVLGSGAFGIVELWENESKIEKIAIKRCQINMEKLTPKQIKRWNHEVMIMNCLNHPNIVATHEIPKQFIQNSNNLPVLCMEYCNKGDLINVLNKCENICGVQKRDAFRIMYDISSAVEYIHNHKITHRDLKPSNIVIQQTNNRVVYKLIDLGYAKELGDCSVSASIVGTLNYLAPELLWKETYSCSVDYWSLGILFYEIITGIRPFLPNMQLSKTWMNHIQGKQYEHISACEINGQVQFFNDIKDLTYWPDCLKSNLVEWFRIVFQWDPKKRGKTNDNQLVVFTMLKEIFNKKIVCIFIVSHFKIESYDVNSYITVRELKLMIQERENIAQNHQILTDSTGKILTDKEKLNSKMLQDNFIIVYNDEKLCTENIPKLKLSQPIQEMIKQPRSEFDYYTLRKYYGATIFFMKNQIELYQNYILALSIIIDLSNGKFESLNKNINKLIEDKKCLVSELESTSKLVKKCTINEYVQDFKKLSQKINQFFDGMKQMMGKFNTLNSDNEELRNFSDINWMNEISAPYDKALDLLKEWNAENHIQRDKPCAMVKLIFEFLANWDKQLSSLQFVETRRKIVTLQKKLVQLENVLTSFMELSKFYHQDIVSLQEKILKECKPIETTLNNCNIVNVFTGSITKSSNSSTIVGDDSVIYESIVISNMLGGLLTEMDLWKRKLAALSNFDA
;
A
#
# COMPACT_ATOMS: atom_id res chain seq x y z
N MET A 1 -29.40 -25.10 55.12
CA MET A 1 -29.70 -24.39 53.85
C MET A 1 -28.68 -24.83 52.83
N ALA A 2 -29.17 -25.37 51.72
CA ALA A 2 -28.47 -26.20 50.76
C ALA A 2 -27.26 -25.50 50.11
N LYS A 3 -26.17 -26.26 49.99
CA LYS A 3 -25.13 -26.07 48.99
C LYS A 3 -25.79 -25.83 47.64
N PHE A 4 -25.55 -24.67 47.02
CA PHE A 4 -25.71 -24.50 45.59
C PHE A 4 -24.69 -25.42 44.89
N LEU A 5 -25.07 -26.68 44.70
CA LEU A 5 -24.60 -27.47 43.57
C LEU A 5 -25.15 -26.76 42.34
N LYS A 6 -24.37 -25.84 41.76
CA LYS A 6 -24.52 -25.54 40.34
C LYS A 6 -24.20 -26.85 39.64
N ASN A 7 -25.24 -27.57 39.22
CA ASN A 7 -25.08 -28.60 38.23
C ASN A 7 -24.37 -27.94 37.03
N ASP A 8 -23.14 -28.37 36.73
CA ASP A 8 -22.49 -28.17 35.44
C ASP A 8 -23.36 -28.85 34.37
N THR A 9 -24.45 -28.20 34.02
CA THR A 9 -25.26 -28.59 32.87
C THR A 9 -24.57 -27.95 31.68
N GLU A 10 -23.96 -28.79 30.84
CA GLU A 10 -23.47 -28.46 29.51
C GLU A 10 -24.66 -28.11 28.59
N GLN A 11 -25.46 -27.13 28.98
CA GLN A 11 -26.68 -26.78 28.29
C GLN A 11 -26.30 -25.89 27.11
N TRP A 12 -26.43 -26.45 25.91
CA TRP A 12 -26.31 -25.70 24.67
C TRP A 12 -27.66 -25.09 24.32
N VAL A 13 -27.67 -23.79 24.07
CA VAL A 13 -28.87 -23.03 23.72
C VAL A 13 -28.85 -22.73 22.22
N PHE A 14 -29.95 -23.02 21.55
CA PHE A 14 -30.12 -22.68 20.14
C PHE A 14 -30.18 -21.17 19.97
N VAL A 15 -29.41 -20.64 19.01
CA VAL A 15 -29.37 -19.20 18.71
C VAL A 15 -30.12 -18.90 17.42
N LYS A 16 -29.70 -19.50 16.31
CA LYS A 16 -30.30 -19.28 14.98
C LYS A 16 -29.90 -20.36 13.98
N VAL A 17 -30.65 -20.45 12.89
CA VAL A 17 -30.24 -21.22 11.70
C VAL A 17 -29.16 -20.44 10.95
N LEU A 18 -28.07 -21.12 10.59
CA LEU A 18 -26.97 -20.57 9.78
C LEU A 18 -27.16 -20.86 8.28
N GLY A 19 -27.75 -22.01 7.95
CA GLY A 19 -28.03 -22.39 6.58
C GLY A 19 -28.95 -23.60 6.52
N SER A 20 -29.67 -23.75 5.41
CA SER A 20 -30.53 -24.90 5.14
C SER A 20 -30.31 -25.37 3.70
N GLY A 21 -30.12 -26.68 3.51
CA GLY A 21 -29.96 -27.30 2.21
C GLY A 21 -30.95 -28.45 2.02
N ALA A 22 -30.89 -29.12 0.86
CA ALA A 22 -31.84 -30.18 0.50
C ALA A 22 -31.89 -31.37 1.49
N PHE A 23 -30.81 -31.61 2.25
CA PHE A 23 -30.66 -32.76 3.14
C PHE A 23 -30.46 -32.41 4.61
N GLY A 24 -30.10 -31.17 4.94
CA GLY A 24 -29.71 -30.84 6.31
C GLY A 24 -29.76 -29.35 6.63
N ILE A 25 -29.85 -29.08 7.93
CA ILE A 25 -29.83 -27.74 8.52
C ILE A 25 -28.56 -27.57 9.32
N VAL A 26 -27.99 -26.38 9.25
CA VAL A 26 -26.87 -25.94 10.07
C VAL A 26 -27.37 -24.90 11.04
N GLU A 27 -27.12 -25.09 12.32
CA GLU A 27 -27.59 -24.23 13.39
C GLU A 27 -26.46 -23.76 14.29
N LEU A 28 -26.57 -22.53 14.76
CA LEU A 28 -25.71 -21.95 15.77
C LEU A 28 -26.23 -22.29 17.16
N TRP A 29 -25.36 -22.84 17.98
CA TRP A 29 -25.60 -23.12 19.39
C TRP A 29 -24.54 -22.43 20.25
N GLU A 30 -24.96 -21.91 21.39
CA GLU A 30 -24.11 -21.20 22.34
C GLU A 30 -24.17 -21.87 23.71
N ASN A 31 -23.01 -21.98 24.34
CA ASN A 31 -22.88 -22.41 25.72
C ASN A 31 -22.44 -21.20 26.56
N GLU A 32 -23.38 -20.63 27.30
CA GLU A 32 -23.13 -19.42 28.10
C GLU A 32 -22.11 -19.65 29.22
N SER A 33 -22.03 -20.86 29.77
CA SER A 33 -21.09 -21.16 30.86
C SER A 33 -19.65 -21.32 30.36
N LYS A 34 -19.44 -21.80 29.13
CA LYS A 34 -18.13 -21.95 28.49
C LYS A 34 -17.76 -20.76 27.58
N ILE A 35 -18.68 -19.82 27.34
CA ILE A 35 -18.56 -18.73 26.36
C ILE A 35 -18.12 -19.30 24.99
N GLU A 36 -18.75 -20.41 24.61
CA GLU A 36 -18.38 -21.20 23.43
C GLU A 36 -19.53 -21.21 22.42
N LYS A 37 -19.19 -21.21 21.12
CA LYS A 37 -20.15 -21.27 20.02
C LYS A 37 -19.79 -22.40 19.08
N ILE A 38 -20.79 -23.18 18.70
CA ILE A 38 -20.64 -24.31 17.76
C ILE A 38 -21.69 -24.23 16.66
N ALA A 39 -21.36 -24.82 15.52
CA ALA A 39 -22.28 -25.06 14.43
C ALA A 39 -22.66 -26.55 14.41
N ILE A 40 -23.95 -26.85 14.51
CA ILE A 40 -24.49 -28.22 14.44
C ILE A 40 -25.15 -28.42 13.09
N LYS A 41 -24.61 -29.32 12.26
CA LYS A 41 -25.24 -29.79 11.02
C LYS A 41 -25.97 -31.10 11.29
N ARG A 42 -27.28 -31.13 11.04
CA ARG A 42 -28.12 -32.33 11.20
C ARG A 42 -29.06 -32.54 10.02
N CYS A 43 -29.43 -33.79 9.78
CA CYS A 43 -30.38 -34.14 8.72
C CYS A 43 -31.79 -33.74 9.14
N GLN A 44 -32.50 -32.98 8.29
CA GLN A 44 -33.90 -32.58 8.55
C GLN A 44 -34.92 -33.64 8.11
N ILE A 45 -34.50 -34.59 7.29
CA ILE A 45 -35.38 -35.62 6.74
C ILE A 45 -35.32 -36.84 7.67
N ASN A 46 -36.47 -37.35 8.07
CA ASN A 46 -36.56 -38.60 8.84
C ASN A 46 -35.85 -39.73 8.08
N MET A 47 -35.04 -40.52 8.78
CA MET A 47 -34.23 -41.60 8.20
C MET A 47 -35.07 -42.54 7.32
N GLU A 48 -36.31 -42.85 7.72
CA GLU A 48 -37.26 -43.70 6.98
C GLU A 48 -37.64 -43.16 5.60
N LYS A 49 -37.49 -41.85 5.36
CA LYS A 49 -37.76 -41.19 4.07
C LYS A 49 -36.50 -41.04 3.21
N LEU A 50 -35.34 -41.40 3.72
CA LEU A 50 -34.08 -41.34 2.98
C LEU A 50 -33.82 -42.65 2.24
N THR A 51 -33.35 -42.53 1.00
CA THR A 51 -32.81 -43.66 0.26
C THR A 51 -31.51 -44.16 0.91
N PRO A 52 -31.15 -45.46 0.76
CA PRO A 52 -29.88 -45.99 1.25
C PRO A 52 -28.65 -45.20 0.75
N LYS A 53 -28.75 -44.66 -0.48
CA LYS A 53 -27.71 -43.82 -1.08
C LYS A 53 -27.56 -42.46 -0.36
N GLN A 54 -28.65 -41.85 0.07
CA GLN A 54 -28.62 -40.60 0.84
C GLN A 54 -28.08 -40.82 2.25
N ILE A 55 -28.47 -41.93 2.91
CA ILE A 55 -27.92 -42.32 4.22
C ILE A 55 -26.41 -42.56 4.12
N LYS A 56 -25.96 -43.33 3.12
CA LYS A 56 -24.53 -43.57 2.88
C LYS A 56 -23.78 -42.25 2.65
N ARG A 57 -24.34 -41.33 1.86
CA ARG A 57 -23.74 -40.00 1.62
C ARG A 57 -23.62 -39.18 2.90
N TRP A 58 -24.68 -39.13 3.71
CA TRP A 58 -24.67 -38.40 4.98
C TRP A 58 -23.62 -38.95 5.95
N ASN A 59 -23.58 -40.27 6.16
CA ASN A 59 -22.58 -40.92 7.01
C ASN A 59 -21.15 -40.67 6.52
N HIS A 60 -20.96 -40.73 5.20
CA HIS A 60 -19.66 -40.50 4.59
C HIS A 60 -19.20 -39.05 4.74
N GLU A 61 -20.10 -38.07 4.62
CA GLU A 61 -19.79 -36.67 4.88
C GLU A 61 -19.28 -36.46 6.32
N VAL A 62 -20.03 -36.95 7.32
CA VAL A 62 -19.64 -36.84 8.73
C VAL A 62 -18.30 -37.53 8.97
N MET A 63 -18.10 -38.71 8.39
CA MET A 63 -16.85 -39.46 8.49
C MET A 63 -15.68 -38.68 7.90
N ILE A 64 -15.79 -38.19 6.67
CA ILE A 64 -14.72 -37.40 6.02
C ILE A 64 -14.39 -36.18 6.86
N MET A 65 -15.39 -35.39 7.25
CA MET A 65 -15.17 -34.16 8.01
C MET A 65 -14.41 -34.43 9.32
N ASN A 66 -14.73 -35.51 10.03
CA ASN A 66 -14.04 -35.90 11.26
C ASN A 66 -12.59 -36.40 11.03
N CYS A 67 -12.22 -36.77 9.81
CA CYS A 67 -10.86 -37.22 9.47
C CYS A 67 -9.94 -36.10 8.98
N LEU A 68 -10.48 -34.90 8.71
CA LEU A 68 -9.70 -33.78 8.18
C LEU A 68 -9.25 -32.85 9.29
N ASN A 69 -7.99 -32.43 9.21
CA ASN A 69 -7.42 -31.45 10.13
C ASN A 69 -6.53 -30.48 9.36
N HIS A 70 -7.06 -29.30 9.06
CA HIS A 70 -6.37 -28.27 8.30
C HIS A 70 -6.87 -26.87 8.70
N PRO A 71 -6.01 -25.84 8.83
CA PRO A 71 -6.42 -24.50 9.27
C PRO A 71 -7.49 -23.86 8.36
N ASN A 72 -7.50 -24.19 7.07
CA ASN A 72 -8.44 -23.66 6.07
C ASN A 72 -9.62 -24.61 5.77
N ILE A 73 -9.88 -25.59 6.62
CA ILE A 73 -11.09 -26.41 6.61
C ILE A 73 -11.78 -26.19 7.95
N VAL A 74 -13.11 -26.20 7.97
CA VAL A 74 -13.86 -26.08 9.23
C VAL A 74 -13.52 -27.27 10.14
N ALA A 75 -13.09 -26.98 11.36
CA ALA A 75 -12.77 -27.99 12.35
C ALA A 75 -14.04 -28.64 12.89
N THR A 76 -13.97 -29.94 13.12
CA THR A 76 -15.02 -30.70 13.82
C THR A 76 -14.72 -30.77 15.31
N HIS A 77 -15.76 -30.74 16.13
CA HIS A 77 -15.68 -30.87 17.58
C HIS A 77 -16.37 -32.14 18.06
N GLU A 78 -16.10 -32.53 19.32
CA GLU A 78 -16.88 -33.57 19.98
C GLU A 78 -18.37 -33.16 20.04
N ILE A 79 -19.25 -34.14 19.87
CA ILE A 79 -20.69 -33.90 19.87
C ILE A 79 -21.16 -33.78 21.32
N PRO A 80 -21.79 -32.65 21.72
CA PRO A 80 -22.31 -32.53 23.08
C PRO A 80 -23.39 -33.58 23.38
N LYS A 81 -23.45 -34.07 24.62
CA LYS A 81 -24.35 -35.17 25.05
C LYS A 81 -25.82 -34.94 24.66
N GLN A 82 -26.28 -33.68 24.72
CA GLN A 82 -27.63 -33.25 24.34
C GLN A 82 -28.01 -33.59 22.89
N PHE A 83 -27.03 -33.66 21.97
CA PHE A 83 -27.27 -33.97 20.56
C PHE A 83 -27.12 -35.45 20.23
N ILE A 84 -26.48 -36.23 21.10
CA ILE A 84 -26.35 -37.69 20.94
C ILE A 84 -27.72 -38.35 21.14
N GLN A 85 -28.43 -37.96 22.20
CA GLN A 85 -29.72 -38.56 22.60
C GLN A 85 -30.90 -38.18 21.70
N ASN A 86 -30.80 -37.07 20.96
CA ASN A 86 -31.86 -36.52 20.12
C ASN A 86 -31.65 -36.77 18.61
N SER A 87 -30.75 -37.68 18.24
CA SER A 87 -30.46 -37.98 16.84
C SER A 87 -31.42 -39.05 16.29
N ASN A 88 -32.03 -38.81 15.12
CA ASN A 88 -32.92 -39.75 14.41
C ASN A 88 -32.15 -40.95 13.81
N ASN A 89 -31.27 -41.61 14.57
CA ASN A 89 -30.34 -42.67 14.15
C ASN A 89 -29.34 -42.27 13.04
N LEU A 90 -29.21 -40.97 12.73
CA LEU A 90 -28.20 -40.43 11.82
C LEU A 90 -27.20 -39.59 12.60
N PRO A 91 -25.90 -39.69 12.28
CA PRO A 91 -24.87 -38.92 12.98
C PRO A 91 -25.07 -37.42 12.77
N VAL A 92 -24.73 -36.65 13.79
CA VAL A 92 -24.72 -35.18 13.75
C VAL A 92 -23.27 -34.73 13.55
N LEU A 93 -23.07 -33.66 12.79
CA LEU A 93 -21.75 -33.05 12.63
C LEU A 93 -21.65 -31.80 13.50
N CYS A 94 -20.75 -31.84 14.48
CA CYS A 94 -20.43 -30.71 15.34
C CYS A 94 -19.18 -30.00 14.79
N MET A 95 -19.27 -28.70 14.54
CA MET A 95 -18.24 -27.90 13.89
C MET A 95 -17.95 -26.62 14.65
N GLU A 96 -16.77 -26.04 14.43
CA GLU A 96 -16.49 -24.68 14.88
C GLU A 96 -17.46 -23.68 14.23
N TYR A 97 -17.86 -22.66 14.98
CA TYR A 97 -18.66 -21.57 14.44
C TYR A 97 -17.77 -20.47 13.84
N CYS A 98 -17.95 -20.19 12.54
CA CYS A 98 -17.26 -19.11 11.83
C CYS A 98 -18.02 -17.78 11.91
N ASN A 99 -17.44 -16.79 12.61
CA ASN A 99 -18.17 -15.60 13.07
C ASN A 99 -18.35 -14.45 12.05
N LYS A 100 -17.80 -14.55 10.84
CA LYS A 100 -17.88 -13.49 9.80
C LYS A 100 -18.76 -13.85 8.60
N GLY A 101 -19.54 -14.92 8.68
CA GLY A 101 -20.42 -15.36 7.60
C GLY A 101 -19.64 -16.08 6.49
N ASP A 102 -20.10 -15.92 5.25
CA ASP A 102 -19.57 -16.61 4.08
C ASP A 102 -18.99 -15.65 3.02
N LEU A 103 -18.25 -16.21 2.06
CA LEU A 103 -17.61 -15.45 1.00
C LEU A 103 -18.62 -14.92 -0.01
N ILE A 104 -19.78 -15.56 -0.22
CA ILE A 104 -20.81 -15.02 -1.13
C ILE A 104 -21.31 -13.66 -0.63
N ASN A 105 -21.51 -13.50 0.67
CA ASN A 105 -21.87 -12.21 1.25
C ASN A 105 -20.76 -11.16 1.09
N VAL A 106 -19.48 -11.56 1.08
CA VAL A 106 -18.38 -10.64 0.78
C VAL A 106 -18.38 -10.22 -0.69
N LEU A 107 -18.57 -11.15 -1.62
CA LEU A 107 -18.60 -10.85 -3.06
C LEU A 107 -19.83 -9.99 -3.45
N ASN A 108 -20.95 -10.15 -2.75
CA ASN A 108 -22.18 -9.37 -3.00
C ASN A 108 -22.13 -7.94 -2.43
N LYS A 109 -21.09 -7.58 -1.67
CA LYS A 109 -20.91 -6.21 -1.20
C LYS A 109 -20.72 -5.26 -2.37
N CYS A 110 -21.38 -4.10 -2.31
CA CYS A 110 -21.37 -3.12 -3.39
C CYS A 110 -19.96 -2.58 -3.68
N GLU A 111 -19.11 -2.45 -2.66
CA GLU A 111 -17.71 -2.04 -2.80
C GLU A 111 -16.83 -3.08 -3.52
N ASN A 112 -17.31 -4.32 -3.67
CA ASN A 112 -16.62 -5.43 -4.34
C ASN A 112 -17.22 -5.76 -5.72
N ILE A 113 -18.06 -4.88 -6.28
CA ILE A 113 -18.70 -5.07 -7.60
C ILE A 113 -17.69 -5.28 -8.74
N CYS A 114 -16.47 -4.75 -8.60
CA CYS A 114 -15.33 -4.91 -9.52
C CYS A 114 -14.21 -5.77 -8.90
N GLY A 115 -14.58 -6.71 -8.04
CA GLY A 115 -13.66 -7.60 -7.34
C GLY A 115 -13.28 -7.12 -5.94
N VAL A 116 -12.71 -8.04 -5.18
CA VAL A 116 -12.20 -7.81 -3.83
C VAL A 116 -10.85 -7.11 -3.89
N GLN A 117 -10.55 -6.25 -2.92
CA GLN A 117 -9.24 -5.59 -2.84
C GLN A 117 -8.10 -6.61 -2.78
N LYS A 118 -6.98 -6.28 -3.44
CA LYS A 118 -5.79 -7.16 -3.61
C LYS A 118 -5.43 -7.93 -2.34
N ARG A 119 -5.30 -7.25 -1.19
CA ARG A 119 -4.88 -7.84 0.08
C ARG A 119 -5.80 -8.98 0.52
N ASP A 120 -7.11 -8.73 0.47
CA ASP A 120 -8.10 -9.71 0.90
C ASP A 120 -8.30 -10.80 -0.15
N ALA A 121 -8.31 -10.44 -1.44
CA ALA A 121 -8.34 -11.38 -2.56
C ALA A 121 -7.19 -12.41 -2.45
N PHE A 122 -5.97 -11.94 -2.20
CA PHE A 122 -4.80 -12.79 -2.02
C PHE A 122 -4.97 -13.76 -0.85
N ARG A 123 -5.48 -13.28 0.30
CA ARG A 123 -5.72 -14.12 1.48
C ARG A 123 -6.75 -15.21 1.21
N ILE A 124 -7.87 -14.85 0.58
CA ILE A 124 -8.92 -15.80 0.18
C ILE A 124 -8.32 -16.87 -0.74
N MET A 125 -7.65 -16.45 -1.80
CA MET A 125 -7.09 -17.37 -2.79
C MET A 125 -6.04 -18.29 -2.17
N TYR A 126 -5.16 -17.76 -1.31
CA TYR A 126 -4.14 -18.54 -0.60
C TYR A 126 -4.77 -19.60 0.32
N ASP A 127 -5.67 -19.17 1.22
CA ASP A 127 -6.32 -20.05 2.20
C ASP A 127 -7.10 -21.18 1.51
N ILE A 128 -7.86 -20.85 0.46
CA ILE A 128 -8.68 -21.83 -0.26
C ILE A 128 -7.82 -22.75 -1.13
N SER A 129 -6.75 -22.25 -1.75
CA SER A 129 -5.81 -23.12 -2.47
C SER A 129 -5.17 -24.15 -1.53
N SER A 130 -4.80 -23.72 -0.32
CA SER A 130 -4.25 -24.58 0.72
C SER A 130 -5.24 -25.68 1.14
N ALA A 131 -6.51 -25.32 1.37
CA ALA A 131 -7.57 -26.27 1.70
C ALA A 131 -7.80 -27.31 0.59
N VAL A 132 -7.89 -26.87 -0.67
CA VAL A 132 -8.14 -27.77 -1.81
C VAL A 132 -6.94 -28.69 -2.06
N GLU A 133 -5.71 -28.18 -1.98
CA GLU A 133 -4.51 -29.01 -2.08
C GLU A 133 -4.48 -30.09 -1.00
N TYR A 134 -4.85 -29.73 0.24
CA TYR A 134 -4.91 -30.67 1.36
C TYR A 134 -5.91 -31.81 1.12
N ILE A 135 -7.16 -31.51 0.72
CA ILE A 135 -8.16 -32.57 0.47
C ILE A 135 -7.77 -33.44 -0.73
N HIS A 136 -7.15 -32.86 -1.78
CA HIS A 136 -6.69 -33.63 -2.94
C HIS A 136 -5.56 -34.60 -2.56
N ASN A 137 -4.66 -34.20 -1.66
CA ASN A 137 -3.62 -35.08 -1.10
C ASN A 137 -4.21 -36.23 -0.26
N HIS A 138 -5.41 -36.03 0.31
CA HIS A 138 -6.20 -37.07 0.98
C HIS A 138 -7.12 -37.85 0.03
N LYS A 139 -6.94 -37.71 -1.30
CA LYS A 139 -7.73 -38.37 -2.36
C LYS A 139 -9.23 -38.02 -2.31
N ILE A 140 -9.57 -36.85 -1.78
CA ILE A 140 -10.92 -36.31 -1.69
C ILE A 140 -11.08 -35.20 -2.73
N THR A 141 -12.15 -35.25 -3.53
CA THR A 141 -12.54 -34.17 -4.44
C THR A 141 -13.78 -33.47 -3.88
N HIS A 142 -13.80 -32.14 -3.79
CA HIS A 142 -14.88 -31.35 -3.18
C HIS A 142 -16.16 -31.33 -4.04
N ARG A 143 -16.03 -31.01 -5.33
CA ARG A 143 -17.07 -31.02 -6.39
C ARG A 143 -18.14 -29.92 -6.33
N ASP A 144 -18.26 -29.22 -5.21
CA ASP A 144 -19.17 -28.09 -5.05
C ASP A 144 -18.43 -26.83 -4.55
N LEU A 145 -17.25 -26.53 -5.10
CA LEU A 145 -16.49 -25.34 -4.72
C LEU A 145 -17.21 -24.09 -5.25
N LYS A 146 -17.66 -23.25 -4.33
CA LYS A 146 -18.38 -21.99 -4.60
C LYS A 146 -18.27 -21.04 -3.41
N PRO A 147 -18.52 -19.73 -3.59
CA PRO A 147 -18.39 -18.75 -2.51
C PRO A 147 -19.25 -19.05 -1.26
N SER A 148 -20.44 -19.64 -1.42
CA SER A 148 -21.29 -19.98 -0.25
C SER A 148 -20.72 -21.13 0.60
N ASN A 149 -19.78 -21.90 0.07
CA ASN A 149 -19.13 -23.01 0.79
C ASN A 149 -17.78 -22.59 1.40
N ILE A 150 -17.52 -21.29 1.47
CA ILE A 150 -16.34 -20.71 2.11
C ILE A 150 -16.82 -19.79 3.22
N VAL A 151 -16.54 -20.18 4.46
CA VAL A 151 -16.88 -19.40 5.65
C VAL A 151 -15.67 -18.66 6.19
N ILE A 152 -15.94 -17.61 6.96
CA ILE A 152 -14.93 -16.67 7.40
C ILE A 152 -14.87 -16.69 8.92
N GLN A 153 -13.70 -17.01 9.46
CA GLN A 153 -13.42 -16.96 10.88
C GLN A 153 -12.51 -15.77 11.18
N GLN A 154 -12.86 -14.96 12.18
CA GLN A 154 -11.99 -13.93 12.72
C GLN A 154 -11.66 -14.18 14.19
N THR A 155 -10.36 -14.34 14.47
CA THR A 155 -9.81 -14.48 15.81
C THR A 155 -8.62 -13.51 15.97
N ASN A 156 -8.58 -12.71 17.03
CA ASN A 156 -7.46 -11.77 17.32
C ASN A 156 -7.07 -10.88 16.12
N ASN A 157 -8.06 -10.29 15.43
CA ASN A 157 -7.89 -9.50 14.19
C ASN A 157 -7.27 -10.23 12.99
N ARG A 158 -7.13 -11.56 13.07
CA ARG A 158 -6.76 -12.40 11.93
C ARG A 158 -8.02 -13.00 11.32
N VAL A 159 -8.23 -12.73 10.04
CA VAL A 159 -9.27 -13.34 9.22
C VAL A 159 -8.70 -14.58 8.55
N VAL A 160 -9.43 -15.69 8.61
CA VAL A 160 -9.09 -16.97 7.97
C VAL A 160 -10.30 -17.46 7.19
N TYR A 161 -10.05 -17.90 5.95
CA TYR A 161 -11.08 -18.49 5.10
C TYR A 161 -11.02 -20.01 5.22
N LYS A 162 -12.20 -20.62 5.43
CA LYS A 162 -12.35 -22.03 5.70
C LYS A 162 -13.36 -22.66 4.76
N LEU A 163 -12.99 -23.80 4.19
CA LEU A 163 -13.87 -24.62 3.38
C LEU A 163 -14.85 -25.39 4.27
N ILE A 164 -16.11 -25.40 3.88
CA ILE A 164 -17.19 -26.19 4.51
C ILE A 164 -17.82 -27.12 3.47
N ASP A 165 -18.70 -28.00 3.94
CA ASP A 165 -19.65 -28.77 3.13
C ASP A 165 -19.01 -29.74 2.11
N LEU A 166 -18.41 -30.82 2.64
CA LEU A 166 -17.93 -31.95 1.86
C LEU A 166 -19.04 -32.98 1.53
N GLY A 167 -20.32 -32.59 1.59
CA GLY A 167 -21.46 -33.49 1.35
C GLY A 167 -21.53 -34.08 -0.07
N TYR A 168 -20.85 -33.43 -1.03
CA TYR A 168 -20.66 -33.96 -2.38
C TYR A 168 -19.30 -34.61 -2.59
N ALA A 169 -18.42 -34.52 -1.60
CA ALA A 169 -17.08 -35.03 -1.73
C ALA A 169 -17.08 -36.56 -1.81
N LYS A 170 -16.17 -37.12 -2.61
CA LYS A 170 -15.94 -38.56 -2.64
C LYS A 170 -14.48 -38.89 -2.82
N GLU A 171 -14.14 -40.09 -2.37
CA GLU A 171 -12.91 -40.78 -2.73
C GLU A 171 -12.83 -40.99 -4.25
N LEU A 172 -11.62 -40.92 -4.79
CA LEU A 172 -11.30 -41.18 -6.19
C LEU A 172 -11.70 -42.62 -6.59
N GLY A 173 -12.92 -42.82 -7.11
CA GLY A 173 -13.39 -44.13 -7.60
C GLY A 173 -14.90 -44.31 -7.72
N ASP A 174 -15.72 -43.56 -6.97
CA ASP A 174 -17.16 -43.84 -6.87
C ASP A 174 -18.06 -42.97 -7.79
N CYS A 175 -18.67 -43.61 -8.79
CA CYS A 175 -19.56 -43.00 -9.79
C CYS A 175 -20.96 -42.74 -9.22
N SER A 176 -21.35 -41.46 -9.09
CA SER A 176 -22.76 -41.03 -9.09
C SER A 176 -22.86 -39.52 -8.97
N VAL A 177 -23.50 -38.90 -9.94
CA VAL A 177 -23.89 -37.49 -9.96
C VAL A 177 -25.20 -37.33 -9.19
N SER A 178 -25.27 -36.35 -8.29
CA SER A 178 -26.55 -35.78 -7.86
C SER A 178 -26.36 -34.28 -7.88
N ALA A 179 -26.78 -33.65 -8.97
CA ALA A 179 -26.93 -32.20 -9.03
C ALA A 179 -28.35 -31.88 -8.55
N SER A 180 -28.49 -31.13 -7.46
CA SER A 180 -29.77 -30.55 -7.05
C SER A 180 -29.66 -29.03 -6.91
N ILE A 181 -30.51 -28.38 -7.71
CA ILE A 181 -31.07 -27.02 -7.61
C ILE A 181 -30.25 -25.85 -8.18
N VAL A 182 -31.00 -25.06 -8.96
CA VAL A 182 -30.70 -23.84 -9.70
C VAL A 182 -29.91 -22.83 -8.84
N GLY A 183 -28.82 -22.29 -9.40
CA GLY A 183 -27.90 -21.36 -8.73
C GLY A 183 -26.51 -21.95 -8.43
N THR A 184 -26.46 -23.23 -8.02
CA THR A 184 -25.21 -23.95 -7.70
C THR A 184 -24.36 -24.30 -8.94
N LEU A 185 -25.00 -24.43 -10.11
CA LEU A 185 -24.34 -24.91 -11.34
C LEU A 185 -23.25 -23.97 -11.87
N ASN A 186 -23.25 -22.71 -11.48
CA ASN A 186 -22.42 -21.67 -12.09
C ASN A 186 -20.90 -21.83 -11.90
N TYR A 187 -20.47 -22.70 -10.98
CA TYR A 187 -19.06 -23.02 -10.72
C TYR A 187 -18.69 -24.44 -11.18
N LEU A 188 -19.67 -25.19 -11.69
CA LEU A 188 -19.52 -26.59 -12.01
C LEU A 188 -18.64 -26.78 -13.25
N ALA A 189 -17.74 -27.75 -13.21
CA ALA A 189 -17.01 -28.19 -14.38
C ALA A 189 -17.95 -28.78 -15.44
N PRO A 190 -17.74 -28.50 -16.74
CA PRO A 190 -18.67 -28.89 -17.80
C PRO A 190 -18.87 -30.41 -17.87
N GLU A 191 -17.83 -31.21 -17.57
CA GLU A 191 -17.91 -32.66 -17.62
C GLU A 191 -18.85 -33.28 -16.58
N LEU A 192 -19.14 -32.59 -15.47
CA LEU A 192 -20.07 -33.09 -14.45
C LEU A 192 -21.52 -33.15 -14.94
N LEU A 193 -21.82 -32.51 -16.07
CA LEU A 193 -23.14 -32.55 -16.68
C LEU A 193 -23.32 -33.77 -17.61
N TRP A 194 -22.26 -34.37 -18.15
CA TRP A 194 -22.38 -35.40 -19.23
C TRP A 194 -21.51 -36.65 -19.04
N LYS A 195 -20.51 -36.64 -18.16
CA LYS A 195 -19.62 -37.79 -17.92
C LYS A 195 -19.98 -38.51 -16.64
N GLU A 196 -19.92 -39.84 -16.68
CA GLU A 196 -20.09 -40.70 -15.50
C GLU A 196 -18.83 -40.69 -14.61
N THR A 197 -17.64 -40.54 -15.21
CA THR A 197 -16.33 -40.53 -14.55
C THR A 197 -15.63 -39.17 -14.65
N TYR A 198 -15.08 -38.69 -13.54
CA TYR A 198 -14.38 -37.40 -13.43
C TYR A 198 -13.30 -37.49 -12.35
N SER A 199 -12.34 -36.56 -12.35
CA SER A 199 -11.19 -36.53 -11.44
C SER A 199 -11.20 -35.26 -10.59
N CYS A 200 -10.13 -35.04 -9.79
CA CYS A 200 -9.89 -33.77 -9.10
C CYS A 200 -9.87 -32.54 -10.02
N SER A 201 -9.76 -32.72 -11.35
CA SER A 201 -9.82 -31.64 -12.34
C SER A 201 -11.10 -30.80 -12.28
N VAL A 202 -12.19 -31.34 -11.75
CA VAL A 202 -13.44 -30.58 -11.59
C VAL A 202 -13.27 -29.41 -10.62
N ASP A 203 -12.52 -29.62 -9.54
CA ASP A 203 -12.26 -28.59 -8.53
C ASP A 203 -11.34 -27.49 -9.08
N TYR A 204 -10.44 -27.82 -10.02
CA TYR A 204 -9.59 -26.81 -10.66
C TYR A 204 -10.42 -25.83 -11.49
N TRP A 205 -11.42 -26.31 -12.22
CA TRP A 205 -12.34 -25.45 -12.96
C TRP A 205 -13.12 -24.53 -12.01
N SER A 206 -13.68 -25.11 -10.94
CA SER A 206 -14.42 -24.35 -9.93
C SER A 206 -13.55 -23.31 -9.21
N LEU A 207 -12.31 -23.67 -8.86
CA LEU A 207 -11.29 -22.73 -8.34
C LEU A 207 -11.00 -21.62 -9.34
N GLY A 208 -10.87 -21.93 -10.62
CA GLY A 208 -10.69 -20.93 -11.68
C GLY A 208 -11.84 -19.92 -11.70
N ILE A 209 -13.09 -20.39 -11.72
CA ILE A 209 -14.27 -19.52 -11.73
C ILE A 209 -14.30 -18.65 -10.46
N LEU A 210 -14.10 -19.28 -9.30
CA LEU A 210 -14.08 -18.60 -8.00
C LEU A 210 -13.00 -17.51 -7.95
N PHE A 211 -11.78 -17.81 -8.36
CA PHE A 211 -10.67 -16.85 -8.29
C PHE A 211 -10.84 -15.72 -9.31
N TYR A 212 -11.37 -16.02 -10.51
CA TYR A 212 -11.72 -14.98 -11.48
C TYR A 212 -12.79 -14.04 -10.93
N GLU A 213 -13.82 -14.56 -10.25
CA GLU A 213 -14.87 -13.75 -9.64
C GLU A 213 -14.37 -12.97 -8.42
N ILE A 214 -13.47 -13.52 -7.61
CA ILE A 214 -12.84 -12.78 -6.52
C ILE A 214 -12.08 -11.56 -7.04
N ILE A 215 -11.35 -11.68 -8.15
CA ILE A 215 -10.52 -10.58 -8.66
C ILE A 215 -11.31 -9.57 -9.52
N THR A 216 -12.37 -9.99 -10.20
CA THR A 216 -13.13 -9.14 -11.15
C THR A 216 -14.53 -8.76 -10.69
N GLY A 217 -15.09 -9.47 -9.71
CA GLY A 217 -16.49 -9.33 -9.27
C GLY A 217 -17.49 -9.95 -10.24
N ILE A 218 -17.04 -10.66 -11.29
CA ILE A 218 -17.89 -11.35 -12.26
C ILE A 218 -17.35 -12.73 -12.60
N ARG A 219 -18.22 -13.65 -13.01
CA ARG A 219 -17.80 -14.99 -13.49
C ARG A 219 -17.24 -14.90 -14.92
N PRO A 220 -16.24 -15.73 -15.28
CA PRO A 220 -15.48 -15.60 -16.52
C PRO A 220 -16.26 -15.95 -17.79
N PHE A 221 -17.25 -16.84 -17.72
CA PHE A 221 -17.89 -17.39 -18.92
C PHE A 221 -19.40 -17.17 -18.91
N LEU A 222 -19.86 -16.20 -19.71
CA LEU A 222 -21.28 -15.87 -19.91
C LEU A 222 -22.05 -15.81 -18.57
N PRO A 223 -21.67 -14.92 -17.62
CA PRO A 223 -22.22 -14.89 -16.27
C PRO A 223 -23.75 -14.70 -16.22
N ASN A 224 -24.32 -14.12 -17.28
CA ASN A 224 -25.73 -13.80 -17.42
C ASN A 224 -26.55 -14.94 -18.04
N MET A 225 -25.89 -16.02 -18.48
CA MET A 225 -26.52 -17.18 -19.07
C MET A 225 -26.49 -18.35 -18.10
N GLN A 226 -27.64 -18.99 -17.86
CA GLN A 226 -27.71 -20.17 -17.02
C GLN A 226 -26.91 -21.33 -17.64
N LEU A 227 -26.17 -22.07 -16.81
CA LEU A 227 -25.47 -23.27 -17.24
C LEU A 227 -26.48 -24.28 -17.83
N SER A 228 -26.43 -24.44 -19.14
CA SER A 228 -27.40 -25.15 -19.96
C SER A 228 -26.72 -25.71 -21.21
N LYS A 229 -27.42 -26.53 -22.00
CA LYS A 229 -26.90 -27.01 -23.29
C LYS A 229 -26.52 -25.86 -24.23
N THR A 230 -27.26 -24.76 -24.18
CA THR A 230 -26.97 -23.54 -24.94
C THR A 230 -25.65 -22.91 -24.51
N TRP A 231 -25.44 -22.69 -23.21
CA TRP A 231 -24.17 -22.18 -22.67
C TRP A 231 -22.99 -23.05 -23.11
N MET A 232 -23.17 -24.37 -23.05
CA MET A 232 -22.12 -25.33 -23.40
C MET A 232 -21.76 -25.26 -24.88
N ASN A 233 -22.74 -25.14 -25.77
CA ASN A 233 -22.49 -24.96 -27.20
C ASN A 233 -21.68 -23.69 -27.49
N HIS A 234 -21.89 -22.63 -26.71
CA HIS A 234 -21.10 -21.40 -26.84
C HIS A 234 -19.67 -21.59 -26.34
N ILE A 235 -19.47 -22.18 -25.16
CA ILE A 235 -18.14 -22.24 -24.50
C ILE A 235 -17.27 -23.40 -24.98
N GLN A 236 -17.86 -24.49 -25.48
CA GLN A 236 -17.12 -25.69 -25.92
C GLN A 236 -16.07 -25.37 -27.00
N GLY A 237 -16.31 -24.34 -27.83
CA GLY A 237 -15.38 -23.89 -28.87
C GLY A 237 -14.18 -23.09 -28.37
N LYS A 238 -14.04 -22.87 -27.06
CA LYS A 238 -12.93 -22.06 -26.55
C LYS A 238 -11.57 -22.70 -26.85
N GLN A 239 -10.58 -21.86 -27.13
CA GLN A 239 -9.20 -22.25 -27.31
C GLN A 239 -8.45 -22.27 -25.97
N TYR A 240 -7.20 -22.74 -25.97
CA TYR A 240 -6.36 -22.80 -24.77
C TYR A 240 -6.17 -21.40 -24.15
N GLU A 241 -5.96 -20.39 -24.99
CA GLU A 241 -5.66 -19.02 -24.62
C GLU A 241 -6.86 -18.30 -23.98
N HIS A 242 -8.08 -18.77 -24.27
CA HIS A 242 -9.32 -18.14 -23.83
C HIS A 242 -9.58 -18.39 -22.33
N ILE A 243 -9.58 -17.33 -21.53
CA ILE A 243 -9.80 -17.38 -20.08
C ILE A 243 -11.16 -16.81 -19.65
N SER A 244 -11.82 -16.05 -20.52
CA SER A 244 -13.17 -15.52 -20.29
C SER A 244 -13.93 -15.35 -21.60
N ALA A 245 -15.25 -15.22 -21.50
CA ALA A 245 -16.15 -14.98 -22.62
C ALA A 245 -17.37 -14.16 -22.18
N CYS A 246 -17.75 -13.17 -22.99
CA CYS A 246 -18.96 -12.38 -22.79
C CYS A 246 -19.77 -12.24 -24.08
N GLU A 247 -21.07 -11.94 -23.94
CA GLU A 247 -21.95 -11.69 -25.05
C GLU A 247 -21.98 -10.19 -25.37
N ILE A 248 -21.60 -9.83 -26.60
CA ILE A 248 -21.60 -8.45 -27.09
C ILE A 248 -22.41 -8.44 -28.39
N ASN A 249 -23.49 -7.65 -28.42
CA ASN A 249 -24.40 -7.52 -29.57
C ASN A 249 -24.93 -8.88 -30.08
N GLY A 250 -25.25 -9.81 -29.17
CA GLY A 250 -25.76 -11.14 -29.51
C GLY A 250 -24.70 -12.14 -29.99
N GLN A 251 -23.41 -11.78 -29.94
CA GLN A 251 -22.29 -12.66 -30.31
C GLN A 251 -21.39 -12.93 -29.11
N VAL A 252 -20.98 -14.19 -28.95
CA VAL A 252 -20.03 -14.58 -27.90
C VAL A 252 -18.62 -14.24 -28.35
N GLN A 253 -17.94 -13.41 -27.57
CA GLN A 253 -16.53 -13.06 -27.76
C GLN A 253 -15.70 -13.67 -26.64
N PHE A 254 -14.55 -14.23 -27.01
CA PHE A 254 -13.58 -14.80 -26.07
C PHE A 254 -12.41 -13.85 -25.85
N PHE A 255 -11.83 -13.90 -24.65
CA PHE A 255 -10.70 -13.05 -24.26
C PHE A 255 -9.57 -13.87 -23.67
N ASN A 256 -8.34 -13.41 -23.95
CA ASN A 256 -7.10 -14.12 -23.62
C ASN A 256 -6.37 -13.51 -22.41
N ASP A 257 -6.99 -12.50 -21.80
CA ASP A 257 -6.48 -11.64 -20.75
C ASP A 257 -7.65 -11.11 -19.90
N ILE A 258 -7.37 -10.64 -18.69
CA ILE A 258 -8.37 -10.11 -17.77
C ILE A 258 -8.76 -8.71 -18.25
N LYS A 259 -9.85 -8.62 -19.02
CA LYS A 259 -10.39 -7.35 -19.55
C LYS A 259 -11.29 -6.60 -18.57
N ASP A 260 -11.82 -7.31 -17.59
CA ASP A 260 -12.71 -6.75 -16.58
C ASP A 260 -11.95 -5.84 -15.60
N LEU A 261 -12.68 -4.91 -15.00
CA LEU A 261 -12.13 -4.05 -13.96
C LEU A 261 -11.71 -4.90 -12.76
N THR A 262 -10.53 -4.60 -12.21
CA THR A 262 -9.97 -5.35 -11.09
C THR A 262 -9.01 -4.47 -10.28
N TYR A 263 -8.99 -4.67 -8.97
CA TYR A 263 -7.98 -4.10 -8.07
C TYR A 263 -6.65 -4.88 -8.06
N TRP A 264 -6.54 -5.92 -8.88
CA TRP A 264 -5.33 -6.71 -9.00
C TRP A 264 -4.23 -5.95 -9.77
N PRO A 265 -2.99 -5.86 -9.26
CA PRO A 265 -1.92 -5.14 -9.93
C PRO A 265 -1.54 -5.75 -11.27
N ASP A 266 -1.22 -4.89 -12.25
CA ASP A 266 -0.83 -5.32 -13.60
C ASP A 266 0.36 -6.28 -13.62
N CYS A 267 1.36 -6.06 -12.75
CA CYS A 267 2.54 -6.92 -12.62
C CYS A 267 2.22 -8.37 -12.23
N LEU A 268 1.06 -8.64 -11.60
CA LEU A 268 0.62 -9.98 -11.22
C LEU A 268 -0.46 -10.54 -12.17
N LYS A 269 -1.04 -9.73 -13.06
CA LYS A 269 -2.11 -10.17 -13.97
C LYS A 269 -1.61 -11.28 -14.90
N SER A 270 -0.43 -11.11 -15.49
CA SER A 270 0.12 -12.06 -16.46
C SER A 270 0.28 -13.47 -15.89
N ASN A 271 0.74 -13.60 -14.63
CA ASN A 271 0.87 -14.90 -13.99
C ASN A 271 -0.49 -15.55 -13.70
N LEU A 272 -1.49 -14.76 -13.28
CA LEU A 272 -2.84 -15.27 -13.10
C LEU A 272 -3.50 -15.66 -14.43
N VAL A 273 -3.28 -14.90 -15.50
CA VAL A 273 -3.77 -15.24 -16.85
C VAL A 273 -3.24 -16.60 -17.27
N GLU A 274 -1.93 -16.86 -17.08
CA GLU A 274 -1.37 -18.17 -17.41
C GLU A 274 -1.95 -19.29 -16.53
N TRP A 275 -2.11 -19.02 -15.24
CA TRP A 275 -2.78 -19.95 -14.34
C TRP A 275 -4.23 -20.26 -14.77
N PHE A 276 -4.99 -19.23 -15.17
CA PHE A 276 -6.35 -19.39 -15.68
C PHE A 276 -6.42 -20.25 -16.94
N ARG A 277 -5.46 -20.12 -17.88
CA ARG A 277 -5.40 -20.99 -19.07
C ARG A 277 -5.31 -22.46 -18.69
N ILE A 278 -4.49 -22.78 -17.68
CA ILE A 278 -4.29 -24.15 -17.17
C ILE A 278 -5.56 -24.71 -16.53
N VAL A 279 -6.24 -23.94 -15.69
CA VAL A 279 -7.42 -24.43 -14.95
C VAL A 279 -8.72 -24.36 -15.74
N PHE A 280 -8.79 -23.50 -16.76
CA PHE A 280 -9.95 -23.43 -17.65
C PHE A 280 -9.83 -24.34 -18.87
N GLN A 281 -8.83 -25.20 -19.00
CA GLN A 281 -8.82 -26.15 -20.11
C GLN A 281 -10.12 -26.96 -20.16
N TRP A 282 -10.73 -27.00 -21.35
CA TRP A 282 -11.99 -27.70 -21.55
C TRP A 282 -11.84 -29.21 -21.34
N ASP A 283 -10.74 -29.79 -21.85
CA ASP A 283 -10.43 -31.20 -21.67
C ASP A 283 -10.01 -31.50 -20.21
N PRO A 284 -10.81 -32.27 -19.45
CA PRO A 284 -10.51 -32.57 -18.06
C PRO A 284 -9.22 -33.40 -17.86
N LYS A 285 -8.72 -34.11 -18.89
CA LYS A 285 -7.48 -34.88 -18.78
C LYS A 285 -6.23 -33.98 -18.77
N LYS A 286 -6.31 -32.86 -19.49
CA LYS A 286 -5.23 -31.86 -19.62
C LYS A 286 -5.34 -30.74 -18.58
N ARG A 287 -6.56 -30.46 -18.10
CA ARG A 287 -6.82 -29.42 -17.11
C ARG A 287 -5.94 -29.57 -15.87
N GLY A 288 -5.32 -28.46 -15.48
CA GLY A 288 -4.40 -28.42 -14.35
C GLY A 288 -2.96 -28.83 -14.66
N LYS A 289 -2.67 -29.25 -15.90
CA LYS A 289 -1.38 -29.83 -16.27
C LYS A 289 -0.69 -29.07 -17.40
N THR A 290 0.64 -29.17 -17.42
CA THR A 290 1.47 -28.75 -18.55
C THR A 290 1.34 -29.70 -19.74
N ASN A 291 1.94 -29.35 -20.87
CA ASN A 291 2.03 -30.22 -22.05
C ASN A 291 2.70 -31.57 -21.74
N ASP A 292 3.64 -31.60 -20.80
CA ASP A 292 4.32 -32.81 -20.32
C ASP A 292 3.50 -33.60 -19.28
N ASN A 293 2.22 -33.26 -19.11
CA ASN A 293 1.26 -33.92 -18.22
C ASN A 293 1.62 -33.84 -16.72
N GLN A 294 2.46 -32.88 -16.33
CA GLN A 294 2.76 -32.57 -14.93
C GLN A 294 1.67 -31.68 -14.33
N LEU A 295 1.14 -32.03 -13.16
CA LEU A 295 0.19 -31.20 -12.41
C LEU A 295 0.90 -29.97 -11.83
N VAL A 296 0.42 -28.77 -12.18
CA VAL A 296 1.07 -27.50 -11.80
C VAL A 296 0.16 -26.47 -11.12
N VAL A 297 -1.12 -26.79 -10.90
CA VAL A 297 -2.12 -25.86 -10.35
C VAL A 297 -1.64 -25.18 -9.07
N PHE A 298 -1.25 -25.97 -8.07
CA PHE A 298 -0.87 -25.45 -6.75
C PHE A 298 0.57 -24.92 -6.72
N THR A 299 1.48 -25.46 -7.54
CA THR A 299 2.87 -24.97 -7.63
C THR A 299 2.89 -23.57 -8.26
N MET A 300 2.15 -23.34 -9.33
CA MET A 300 2.00 -22.02 -9.95
C MET A 300 1.36 -21.01 -8.99
N LEU A 301 0.34 -21.41 -8.23
CA LEU A 301 -0.26 -20.53 -7.21
C LEU A 301 0.75 -20.18 -6.11
N LYS A 302 1.52 -21.15 -5.62
CA LYS A 302 2.60 -20.89 -4.64
C LYS A 302 3.63 -19.92 -5.19
N GLU A 303 4.03 -20.05 -6.46
CA GLU A 303 4.94 -19.10 -7.12
C GLU A 303 4.34 -17.69 -7.16
N ILE A 304 3.08 -17.55 -7.58
CA ILE A 304 2.35 -16.28 -7.60
C ILE A 304 2.28 -15.66 -6.20
N PHE A 305 1.96 -16.47 -5.19
CA PHE A 305 1.85 -16.02 -3.81
C PHE A 305 3.21 -15.69 -3.17
N ASN A 306 4.30 -16.28 -3.66
CA ASN A 306 5.64 -15.99 -3.17
C ASN A 306 6.24 -14.70 -3.74
N LYS A 307 5.69 -14.17 -4.85
CA LYS A 307 6.12 -12.89 -5.41
C LYS A 307 5.98 -11.76 -4.38
N LYS A 308 6.96 -10.86 -4.39
CA LYS A 308 6.94 -9.66 -3.53
C LYS A 308 6.60 -8.48 -4.41
N ILE A 309 5.51 -7.80 -4.08
CA ILE A 309 5.05 -6.64 -4.85
C ILE A 309 5.22 -5.38 -4.02
N VAL A 310 5.96 -4.44 -4.55
CA VAL A 310 6.06 -3.08 -3.99
C VAL A 310 5.07 -2.19 -4.73
N CYS A 311 4.19 -1.53 -3.99
CA CYS A 311 3.37 -0.45 -4.53
C CYS A 311 4.02 0.91 -4.21
N ILE A 312 4.19 1.76 -5.21
CA ILE A 312 4.78 3.10 -5.08
C ILE A 312 3.82 4.19 -5.58
N PHE A 313 3.85 5.37 -4.97
CA PHE A 313 3.09 6.56 -5.41
C PHE A 313 4.10 7.58 -5.82
N ILE A 314 4.00 7.96 -7.08
CA ILE A 314 4.93 8.90 -7.67
C ILE A 314 4.25 10.27 -7.61
N VAL A 315 4.68 11.09 -6.66
CA VAL A 315 4.04 12.38 -6.35
C VAL A 315 4.05 13.31 -7.56
N SER A 316 5.15 13.34 -8.32
CA SER A 316 5.27 14.19 -9.52
C SER A 316 4.33 13.77 -10.66
N HIS A 317 3.95 12.49 -10.72
CA HIS A 317 3.11 11.92 -11.78
C HIS A 317 1.64 11.71 -11.36
N PHE A 318 1.31 11.86 -10.06
CA PHE A 318 -0.01 11.58 -9.50
C PHE A 318 -0.50 10.16 -9.86
N LYS A 319 0.34 9.16 -9.62
CA LYS A 319 0.15 7.79 -10.12
C LYS A 319 0.63 6.75 -9.11
N ILE A 320 -0.10 5.64 -9.01
CA ILE A 320 0.32 4.45 -8.29
C ILE A 320 0.90 3.45 -9.28
N GLU A 321 2.04 2.87 -8.93
CA GLU A 321 2.71 1.83 -9.71
C GLU A 321 3.04 0.62 -8.85
N SER A 322 3.17 -0.54 -9.49
CA SER A 322 3.46 -1.80 -8.81
C SER A 322 4.62 -2.55 -9.47
N TYR A 323 5.57 -2.97 -8.66
CA TYR A 323 6.79 -3.64 -9.10
C TYR A 323 6.88 -5.03 -8.48
N ASP A 324 7.12 -6.04 -9.32
CA ASP A 324 7.53 -7.37 -8.89
C ASP A 324 9.02 -7.34 -8.55
N VAL A 325 9.33 -7.64 -7.28
CA VAL A 325 10.67 -7.52 -6.72
C VAL A 325 11.07 -8.80 -6.00
N ASN A 326 12.37 -8.98 -5.80
CA ASN A 326 12.88 -10.07 -4.98
C ASN A 326 12.84 -9.68 -3.47
N SER A 327 12.94 -10.68 -2.58
CA SER A 327 12.87 -10.48 -1.12
C SER A 327 14.07 -9.73 -0.52
N TYR A 328 15.12 -9.46 -1.30
CA TYR A 328 16.37 -8.85 -0.85
C TYR A 328 16.66 -7.52 -1.54
N ILE A 329 15.66 -6.97 -2.24
CA ILE A 329 15.81 -5.75 -3.01
C ILE A 329 16.20 -4.60 -2.09
N THR A 330 17.20 -3.85 -2.53
CA THR A 330 17.66 -2.62 -1.92
C THR A 330 16.90 -1.43 -2.47
N VAL A 331 16.82 -0.36 -1.69
CA VAL A 331 16.26 0.92 -2.16
C VAL A 331 16.97 1.41 -3.43
N ARG A 332 18.29 1.21 -3.53
CA ARG A 332 19.06 1.56 -4.74
C ARG A 332 18.57 0.83 -5.99
N GLU A 333 18.31 -0.47 -5.89
CA GLU A 333 17.79 -1.29 -7.00
C GLU A 333 16.36 -0.86 -7.36
N LEU A 334 15.52 -0.59 -6.37
CA LEU A 334 14.18 -0.05 -6.62
C LEU A 334 14.25 1.29 -7.37
N LYS A 335 15.16 2.19 -6.97
CA LYS A 335 15.36 3.47 -7.68
C LYS A 335 15.76 3.28 -9.14
N LEU A 336 16.55 2.26 -9.47
CA LEU A 336 16.89 1.93 -10.86
C LEU A 336 15.66 1.48 -11.64
N MET A 337 14.82 0.62 -11.06
CA MET A 337 13.56 0.18 -11.69
C MET A 337 12.61 1.36 -11.93
N ILE A 338 12.54 2.31 -10.99
CA ILE A 338 11.75 3.55 -11.13
C ILE A 338 12.32 4.41 -12.25
N GLN A 339 13.65 4.57 -12.32
CA GLN A 339 14.30 5.37 -13.36
C GLN A 339 14.00 4.81 -14.76
N GLU A 340 14.07 3.50 -14.93
CA GLU A 340 13.81 2.83 -16.22
C GLU A 340 12.36 3.01 -16.70
N ARG A 341 11.38 2.94 -15.79
CA ARG A 341 9.96 3.01 -16.16
C ARG A 341 9.37 4.42 -16.17
N GLU A 342 9.81 5.27 -15.25
CA GLU A 342 9.18 6.56 -14.95
C GLU A 342 10.08 7.75 -15.27
N ASN A 343 11.31 7.49 -15.75
CA ASN A 343 12.25 8.51 -16.22
C ASN A 343 12.59 9.58 -15.16
N ILE A 344 12.76 9.17 -13.90
CA ILE A 344 13.25 10.01 -12.80
C ILE A 344 14.66 9.53 -12.45
N ALA A 345 15.68 10.37 -12.60
CA ALA A 345 17.05 9.95 -12.31
C ALA A 345 17.26 9.64 -10.82
N GLN A 346 18.09 8.64 -10.50
CA GLN A 346 18.28 8.11 -9.14
C GLN A 346 18.66 9.18 -8.09
N ASN A 347 19.45 10.19 -8.48
CA ASN A 347 19.86 11.30 -7.63
C ASN A 347 18.71 12.25 -7.26
N HIS A 348 17.66 12.28 -8.09
CA HIS A 348 16.48 13.11 -7.90
C HIS A 348 15.34 12.38 -7.17
N GLN A 349 15.51 11.08 -6.86
CA GLN A 349 14.50 10.26 -6.19
C GLN A 349 14.67 10.28 -4.66
N ILE A 350 13.68 10.83 -3.97
CA ILE A 350 13.55 10.73 -2.50
C ILE A 350 12.43 9.73 -2.20
N LEU A 351 12.76 8.64 -1.53
CA LEU A 351 11.80 7.58 -1.17
C LEU A 351 11.50 7.66 0.32
N THR A 352 10.22 7.62 0.67
CA THR A 352 9.77 7.51 2.07
C THR A 352 8.83 6.33 2.24
N ASP A 353 8.76 5.80 3.45
CA ASP A 353 7.63 4.96 3.83
C ASP A 353 6.38 5.79 4.15
N SER A 354 5.26 5.13 4.44
CA SER A 354 3.99 5.76 4.79
C SER A 354 4.00 6.52 6.12
N THR A 355 5.06 6.42 6.92
CA THR A 355 5.24 7.17 8.17
C THR A 355 6.13 8.41 7.97
N GLY A 356 6.67 8.60 6.76
CA GLY A 356 7.57 9.70 6.44
C GLY A 356 9.05 9.42 6.72
N LYS A 357 9.42 8.17 7.06
CA LYS A 357 10.84 7.81 7.19
C LYS A 357 11.50 7.79 5.81
N ILE A 358 12.55 8.59 5.62
CA ILE A 358 13.38 8.56 4.41
C ILE A 358 14.15 7.23 4.35
N LEU A 359 14.10 6.58 3.18
CA LEU A 359 14.74 5.31 2.92
C LEU A 359 16.13 5.52 2.31
N THR A 360 17.13 4.86 2.89
CA THR A 360 18.52 4.98 2.41
C THR A 360 18.84 3.91 1.37
N ASP A 361 19.75 4.21 0.44
CA ASP A 361 20.07 3.31 -0.68
C ASP A 361 20.51 1.90 -0.27
N LYS A 362 21.11 1.75 0.93
CA LYS A 362 21.58 0.47 1.48
C LYS A 362 20.49 -0.32 2.21
N GLU A 363 19.36 0.32 2.57
CA GLU A 363 18.27 -0.37 3.25
C GLU A 363 17.63 -1.41 2.33
N LYS A 364 17.34 -2.58 2.90
CA LYS A 364 16.52 -3.60 2.27
C LYS A 364 15.06 -3.34 2.58
N LEU A 365 14.19 -3.52 1.59
CA LEU A 365 12.75 -3.44 1.83
C LEU A 365 12.32 -4.61 2.72
N ASN A 366 11.76 -4.29 3.89
CA ASN A 366 11.31 -5.31 4.83
C ASN A 366 9.99 -5.95 4.37
N SER A 367 9.64 -7.11 4.94
CA SER A 367 8.42 -7.85 4.58
C SER A 367 7.14 -7.03 4.75
N LYS A 368 7.09 -6.09 5.69
CA LYS A 368 5.93 -5.22 5.94
C LYS A 368 5.74 -4.20 4.80
N MET A 369 6.84 -3.66 4.27
CA MET A 369 6.83 -2.79 3.08
C MET A 369 6.46 -3.51 1.79
N LEU A 370 6.71 -4.82 1.73
CA LEU A 370 6.36 -5.66 0.59
C LEU A 370 4.92 -6.21 0.65
N GLN A 371 4.21 -6.05 1.77
CA GLN A 371 2.89 -6.65 2.00
C GLN A 371 1.80 -5.60 2.27
N ASP A 372 2.10 -4.59 3.08
CA ASP A 372 1.10 -3.71 3.70
C ASP A 372 1.40 -2.22 3.52
N ASN A 373 2.67 -1.82 3.39
CA ASN A 373 3.02 -0.41 3.30
C ASN A 373 3.29 0.01 1.86
N PHE A 374 2.87 1.23 1.60
CA PHE A 374 2.97 1.90 0.33
C PHE A 374 4.18 2.86 0.38
N ILE A 375 5.05 2.87 -0.65
CA ILE A 375 6.23 3.76 -0.70
C ILE A 375 5.89 5.04 -1.47
N ILE A 376 6.27 6.20 -0.93
CA ILE A 376 6.06 7.48 -1.61
C ILE A 376 7.37 7.92 -2.24
N VAL A 377 7.29 8.31 -3.51
CA VAL A 377 8.43 8.72 -4.34
C VAL A 377 8.27 10.19 -4.72
N TYR A 378 9.19 11.00 -4.22
CA TYR A 378 9.31 12.40 -4.60
C TYR A 378 10.41 12.58 -5.64
N ASN A 379 10.19 13.51 -6.57
CA ASN A 379 11.21 14.04 -7.47
C ASN A 379 11.62 15.42 -6.92
N ASP A 380 12.87 15.62 -6.53
CA ASP A 380 13.34 16.90 -5.96
C ASP A 380 13.29 18.07 -6.96
N GLU A 381 13.39 17.81 -8.27
CA GLU A 381 13.18 18.82 -9.32
C GLU A 381 11.70 19.20 -9.46
N LYS A 382 10.81 18.22 -9.29
CA LYS A 382 9.35 18.34 -9.45
C LYS A 382 8.62 17.75 -8.24
N LEU A 383 8.76 18.42 -7.11
CA LEU A 383 8.31 17.92 -5.80
C LEU A 383 6.79 17.67 -5.73
N CYS A 384 6.01 18.51 -6.41
CA CYS A 384 4.56 18.41 -6.48
C CYS A 384 4.13 18.25 -7.95
N THR A 385 2.97 17.61 -8.17
CA THR A 385 2.39 17.45 -9.51
C THR A 385 2.03 18.82 -10.09
N GLU A 386 2.73 19.34 -11.11
CA GLU A 386 2.45 20.67 -11.66
C GLU A 386 0.99 20.84 -12.07
N ASN A 387 0.49 19.92 -12.90
CA ASN A 387 -0.91 19.82 -13.33
C ASN A 387 -1.43 18.43 -12.99
N ILE A 388 -2.42 18.36 -12.08
CA ILE A 388 -3.08 17.09 -11.79
C ILE A 388 -3.80 16.62 -13.07
N PRO A 389 -3.58 15.37 -13.52
CA PRO A 389 -4.15 14.89 -14.77
C PRO A 389 -5.67 15.06 -14.81
N LYS A 390 -6.20 15.51 -15.96
CA LYS A 390 -7.65 15.52 -16.17
C LYS A 390 -8.20 14.10 -16.05
N LEU A 391 -9.32 13.98 -15.33
CA LEU A 391 -10.00 12.71 -15.13
C LEU A 391 -10.41 12.09 -16.47
N LYS A 392 -9.96 10.85 -16.71
CA LYS A 392 -10.32 10.07 -17.90
C LYS A 392 -11.44 9.11 -17.55
N LEU A 393 -12.63 9.39 -18.07
CA LEU A 393 -13.80 8.52 -17.89
C LEU A 393 -13.67 7.28 -18.79
N SER A 394 -13.95 6.10 -18.25
CA SER A 394 -13.99 4.86 -19.02
C SER A 394 -15.19 4.86 -20.00
N GLN A 395 -15.12 4.05 -21.06
CA GLN A 395 -16.19 3.94 -22.04
C GLN A 395 -17.58 3.66 -21.42
N PRO A 396 -17.74 2.74 -20.45
CA PRO A 396 -19.05 2.50 -19.81
C PRO A 396 -19.63 3.75 -19.13
N ILE A 397 -18.79 4.55 -18.48
CA ILE A 397 -19.22 5.81 -17.84
C ILE A 397 -19.63 6.83 -18.90
N GLN A 398 -18.87 6.95 -19.98
CA GLN A 398 -19.20 7.87 -21.09
C GLN A 398 -20.52 7.51 -21.78
N GLU A 399 -20.77 6.22 -22.01
CA GLU A 399 -22.02 5.71 -22.59
C GLU A 399 -23.21 6.03 -21.68
N MET A 400 -23.07 5.80 -20.37
CA MET A 400 -24.08 6.12 -19.37
C MET A 400 -24.41 7.62 -19.34
N ILE A 401 -23.39 8.49 -19.41
CA ILE A 401 -23.57 9.96 -19.43
C ILE A 401 -24.26 10.44 -20.71
N LYS A 402 -24.00 9.81 -21.86
CA LYS A 402 -24.63 10.18 -23.14
C LYS A 402 -26.14 9.88 -23.14
N GLN A 403 -26.60 8.92 -22.35
CA GLN A 403 -27.98 8.43 -22.36
C GLN A 403 -28.59 8.36 -20.94
N PRO A 404 -28.61 9.45 -20.17
CA PRO A 404 -28.92 9.41 -18.74
C PRO A 404 -30.40 9.14 -18.43
N ARG A 405 -31.28 9.32 -19.42
CA ARG A 405 -32.74 9.11 -19.31
C ARG A 405 -33.22 7.83 -20.00
N SER A 406 -32.34 7.12 -20.68
CA SER A 406 -32.67 5.86 -21.34
C SER A 406 -32.77 4.74 -20.30
N GLU A 407 -33.64 3.77 -20.57
CA GLU A 407 -33.80 2.58 -19.75
C GLU A 407 -32.86 1.48 -20.21
N PHE A 408 -32.13 0.89 -19.28
CA PHE A 408 -31.19 -0.19 -19.53
C PHE A 408 -31.59 -1.43 -18.73
N ASP A 409 -31.18 -2.60 -19.21
CA ASP A 409 -31.32 -3.84 -18.44
C ASP A 409 -30.39 -3.85 -17.21
N TYR A 410 -30.70 -4.73 -16.26
CA TYR A 410 -29.95 -4.92 -15.02
C TYR A 410 -28.43 -5.10 -15.26
N TYR A 411 -28.03 -5.89 -16.25
CA TYR A 411 -26.61 -6.22 -16.46
C TYR A 411 -25.83 -5.04 -17.03
N THR A 412 -26.43 -4.29 -17.96
CA THR A 412 -25.87 -3.06 -18.50
C THR A 412 -25.69 -2.01 -17.39
N LEU A 413 -26.71 -1.82 -16.54
CA LEU A 413 -26.61 -0.92 -15.38
C LEU A 413 -25.56 -1.37 -14.37
N ARG A 414 -25.51 -2.67 -14.05
CA ARG A 414 -24.48 -3.23 -13.14
C ARG A 414 -23.08 -2.93 -13.66
N LYS A 415 -22.85 -3.04 -14.98
CA LYS A 415 -21.57 -2.68 -15.62
C LYS A 415 -21.27 -1.19 -15.48
N TYR A 416 -22.24 -0.32 -15.74
CA TYR A 416 -22.06 1.13 -15.61
C TYR A 416 -21.81 1.57 -14.16
N TYR A 417 -22.59 1.07 -13.22
CA TYR A 417 -22.47 1.39 -11.80
C TYR A 417 -21.16 0.83 -11.25
N GLY A 418 -20.80 -0.41 -11.60
CA GLY A 418 -19.50 -0.98 -11.24
C GLY A 418 -18.33 -0.14 -11.73
N ALA A 419 -18.35 0.26 -13.02
CA ALA A 419 -17.32 1.15 -13.57
C ALA A 419 -17.24 2.50 -12.84
N THR A 420 -18.38 3.03 -12.40
CA THR A 420 -18.46 4.30 -11.67
C THR A 420 -17.88 4.19 -10.26
N ILE A 421 -18.28 3.18 -9.49
CA ILE A 421 -17.76 2.91 -8.14
C ILE A 421 -16.25 2.67 -8.19
N PHE A 422 -15.78 1.85 -9.14
CA PHE A 422 -14.36 1.59 -9.34
C PHE A 422 -13.58 2.87 -9.67
N PHE A 423 -14.10 3.69 -10.59
CA PHE A 423 -13.49 4.96 -10.96
C PHE A 423 -13.37 5.91 -9.77
N MET A 424 -14.49 6.20 -9.08
CA MET A 424 -14.50 7.13 -7.94
C MET A 424 -13.56 6.67 -6.83
N LYS A 425 -13.58 5.38 -6.48
CA LYS A 425 -12.72 4.82 -5.44
C LYS A 425 -11.23 4.98 -5.77
N ASN A 426 -10.82 4.66 -7.00
CA ASN A 426 -9.42 4.80 -7.42
C ASN A 426 -8.96 6.26 -7.42
N GLN A 427 -9.84 7.20 -7.82
CA GLN A 427 -9.52 8.63 -7.77
C GLN A 427 -9.40 9.13 -6.33
N ILE A 428 -10.30 8.69 -5.43
CA ILE A 428 -10.22 8.99 -4.00
C ILE A 428 -8.91 8.46 -3.42
N GLU A 429 -8.52 7.22 -3.71
CA GLU A 429 -7.28 6.61 -3.21
C GLU A 429 -6.04 7.37 -3.72
N LEU A 430 -5.99 7.74 -5.01
CA LEU A 430 -4.91 8.55 -5.56
C LEU A 430 -4.78 9.90 -4.85
N TYR A 431 -5.91 10.57 -4.63
CA TYR A 431 -5.93 11.86 -3.96
C TYR A 431 -5.57 11.75 -2.46
N GLN A 432 -6.04 10.73 -1.75
CA GLN A 432 -5.65 10.43 -0.37
C GLN A 432 -4.14 10.25 -0.25
N ASN A 433 -3.54 9.45 -1.14
CA ASN A 433 -2.10 9.24 -1.18
C ASN A 433 -1.33 10.54 -1.49
N TYR A 434 -1.89 11.41 -2.33
CA TYR A 434 -1.32 12.73 -2.59
C TYR A 434 -1.33 13.64 -1.36
N ILE A 435 -2.45 13.71 -0.64
CA ILE A 435 -2.55 14.49 0.60
C ILE A 435 -1.59 13.94 1.67
N LEU A 436 -1.50 12.62 1.82
CA LEU A 436 -0.53 11.99 2.71
C LEU A 436 0.92 12.36 2.32
N ALA A 437 1.25 12.31 1.04
CA ALA A 437 2.57 12.70 0.55
C ALA A 437 2.88 14.19 0.82
N LEU A 438 1.89 15.07 0.68
CA LEU A 438 2.05 16.49 1.02
C LEU A 438 2.24 16.71 2.54
N SER A 439 1.54 15.95 3.37
CA SER A 439 1.74 16.00 4.83
C SER A 439 3.15 15.56 5.21
N ILE A 440 3.61 14.42 4.67
CA ILE A 440 4.94 13.88 4.95
C ILE A 440 6.04 14.86 4.52
N ILE A 441 5.93 15.50 3.35
CA ILE A 441 6.97 16.43 2.91
C ILE A 441 6.99 17.71 3.76
N ILE A 442 5.85 18.14 4.30
CA ILE A 442 5.78 19.23 5.28
C ILE A 442 6.50 18.81 6.57
N ASP A 443 6.24 17.61 7.09
CA ASP A 443 6.90 17.09 8.30
C ASP A 443 8.42 16.96 8.12
N LEU A 444 8.87 16.50 6.95
CA LEU A 444 10.29 16.48 6.60
C LEU A 444 10.89 17.89 6.50
N SER A 445 10.13 18.86 5.99
CA SER A 445 10.53 20.28 5.96
C SER A 445 10.72 20.81 7.39
N ASN A 446 9.78 20.52 8.28
CA ASN A 446 9.81 20.89 9.69
C ASN A 446 11.05 20.31 10.40
N GLY A 447 11.30 19.01 10.25
CA GLY A 447 12.47 18.37 10.85
C GLY A 447 13.80 18.95 10.33
N LYS A 448 13.87 19.28 9.03
CA LYS A 448 15.02 19.97 8.45
C LYS A 448 15.19 21.38 9.03
N PHE A 449 14.09 22.10 9.19
CA PHE A 449 14.07 23.44 9.79
C PHE A 449 14.59 23.42 11.24
N GLU A 450 14.16 22.46 12.05
CA GLU A 450 14.65 22.28 13.43
C GLU A 450 16.16 21.97 13.48
N SER A 451 16.65 21.14 12.57
CA SER A 451 18.08 20.85 12.44
C SER A 451 18.89 22.11 12.07
N LEU A 452 18.40 22.90 11.12
CA LEU A 452 19.00 24.19 10.77
C LEU A 452 18.99 25.16 11.95
N ASN A 453 17.89 25.23 12.71
CA ASN A 453 17.80 26.06 13.91
C ASN A 453 18.89 25.70 14.92
N LYS A 454 19.11 24.39 15.16
CA LYS A 454 20.15 23.90 16.06
C LYS A 454 21.55 24.30 15.58
N ASN A 455 21.82 24.19 14.28
CA ASN A 455 23.10 24.60 13.69
C ASN A 455 23.31 26.13 13.74
N ILE A 456 22.26 26.92 13.54
CA ILE A 456 22.30 28.39 13.70
C ILE A 456 22.61 28.76 15.15
N ASN A 457 21.96 28.13 16.12
CA ASN A 457 22.24 28.37 17.54
C ASN A 457 23.69 28.04 17.90
N LYS A 458 24.25 26.96 17.34
CA LYS A 458 25.67 26.64 17.49
C LYS A 458 26.56 27.75 16.89
N LEU A 459 26.25 28.22 15.69
CA LEU A 459 27.02 29.29 15.04
C LEU A 459 26.95 30.62 15.83
N ILE A 460 25.83 30.90 16.50
CA ILE A 460 25.69 32.04 17.42
C ILE A 460 26.64 31.90 18.62
N GLU A 461 26.80 30.70 19.18
CA GLU A 461 27.78 30.44 20.24
C GLU A 461 29.22 30.57 19.72
N ASP A 462 29.53 30.00 18.54
CA ASP A 462 30.85 30.12 17.90
C ASP A 462 31.21 31.61 17.66
N LYS A 463 30.23 32.43 17.24
CA LYS A 463 30.39 33.88 17.13
C LYS A 463 30.78 34.53 18.46
N LYS A 464 30.16 34.16 19.58
CA LYS A 464 30.52 34.71 20.91
C LYS A 464 31.97 34.34 21.27
N CYS A 465 32.39 33.12 20.95
CA CYS A 465 33.76 32.66 21.16
C CYS A 465 34.75 33.49 20.33
N LEU A 466 34.51 33.64 19.02
CA LEU A 466 35.33 34.46 18.11
C LEU A 466 35.47 35.91 18.58
N VAL A 467 34.39 36.52 19.10
CA VAL A 467 34.45 37.88 19.68
C VAL A 467 35.39 37.92 20.88
N SER A 468 35.28 36.97 21.81
CA SER A 468 36.16 36.90 22.99
C SER A 468 37.62 36.67 22.60
N GLU A 469 37.88 35.79 21.63
CA GLU A 469 39.22 35.53 21.11
C GLU A 469 39.82 36.74 20.39
N LEU A 470 39.03 37.47 19.60
CA LEU A 470 39.43 38.72 18.97
C LEU A 470 39.79 39.80 20.00
N GLU A 471 38.99 39.92 21.07
CA GLU A 471 39.28 40.85 22.17
C GLU A 471 40.58 40.49 22.91
N SER A 472 40.78 39.20 23.18
CA SER A 472 42.02 38.69 23.78
C SER A 472 43.24 38.97 22.89
N THR A 473 43.12 38.68 21.59
CA THR A 473 44.17 38.93 20.60
C THR A 473 44.46 40.42 20.45
N SER A 474 43.43 41.28 20.46
CA SER A 474 43.58 42.73 20.45
C SER A 474 44.43 43.23 21.64
N LYS A 475 44.25 42.65 22.84
CA LYS A 475 45.07 42.97 24.01
C LYS A 475 46.53 42.52 23.84
N LEU A 476 46.77 41.38 23.20
CA LEU A 476 48.13 40.89 22.89
C LEU A 476 48.82 41.75 21.83
N VAL A 477 48.13 42.08 20.74
CA VAL A 477 48.63 42.91 19.64
C VAL A 477 48.99 44.32 20.13
N LYS A 478 48.20 44.92 21.03
CA LYS A 478 48.51 46.23 21.65
C LYS A 478 49.83 46.24 22.43
N LYS A 479 50.32 45.07 22.88
CA LYS A 479 51.59 44.93 23.61
C LYS A 479 52.77 44.62 22.68
N CYS A 480 52.54 44.32 21.40
CA CYS A 480 53.61 44.01 20.47
C CYS A 480 53.98 45.23 19.61
N THR A 481 55.28 45.43 19.37
CA THR A 481 55.85 46.54 18.60
C THR A 481 56.00 46.25 17.10
N ILE A 482 55.71 45.02 16.68
CA ILE A 482 55.86 44.56 15.29
C ILE A 482 54.63 44.99 14.47
N ASN A 483 54.85 45.91 13.51
CA ASN A 483 53.79 46.51 12.70
C ASN A 483 53.09 45.50 11.77
N GLU A 484 53.77 44.42 11.36
CA GLU A 484 53.20 43.37 10.51
C GLU A 484 52.03 42.64 11.19
N TYR A 485 52.19 42.20 12.45
CA TYR A 485 51.12 41.55 13.22
C TYR A 485 49.94 42.47 13.50
N VAL A 486 50.18 43.78 13.63
CA VAL A 486 49.11 44.78 13.75
C VAL A 486 48.29 44.87 12.47
N GLN A 487 48.93 44.79 11.30
CA GLN A 487 48.25 44.80 10.00
C GLN A 487 47.49 43.49 9.74
N ASP A 488 48.09 42.34 10.07
CA ASP A 488 47.45 41.03 9.93
C ASP A 488 46.23 40.90 10.84
N PHE A 489 46.34 41.36 12.09
CA PHE A 489 45.19 41.43 13.00
C PHE A 489 44.07 42.31 12.46
N LYS A 490 44.39 43.50 11.90
CA LYS A 490 43.40 44.38 11.28
C LYS A 490 42.67 43.70 10.11
N LYS A 491 43.42 43.03 9.21
CA LYS A 491 42.83 42.29 8.08
C LYS A 491 41.93 41.15 8.57
N LEU A 492 42.38 40.36 9.54
CA LEU A 492 41.62 39.25 10.11
C LEU A 492 40.35 39.74 10.82
N SER A 493 40.45 40.80 11.63
CA SER A 493 39.31 41.42 12.30
C SER A 493 38.28 41.95 11.30
N GLN A 494 38.73 42.56 10.19
CA GLN A 494 37.82 43.02 9.13
C GLN A 494 37.08 41.86 8.47
N LYS A 495 37.76 40.75 8.16
CA LYS A 495 37.13 39.54 7.61
C LYS A 495 36.09 38.93 8.56
N ILE A 496 36.41 38.85 9.85
CA ILE A 496 35.48 38.30 10.86
C ILE A 496 34.26 39.22 11.06
N ASN A 497 34.43 40.54 11.01
CA ASN A 497 33.30 41.47 11.06
C ASN A 497 32.38 41.32 9.83
N GLN A 498 32.93 41.17 8.62
CA GLN A 498 32.16 40.86 7.41
C GLN A 498 31.41 39.53 7.53
N PHE A 499 32.04 38.52 8.14
CA PHE A 499 31.41 37.24 8.45
C PHE A 499 30.21 37.42 9.40
N PHE A 500 30.33 38.24 10.46
CA PHE A 500 29.22 38.54 11.36
C PHE A 500 28.06 39.26 10.68
N ASP A 501 28.34 40.17 9.74
CA ASP A 501 27.31 40.83 8.93
C ASP A 501 26.58 39.81 8.03
N GLY A 502 27.33 38.90 7.41
CA GLY A 502 26.78 37.79 6.63
C GLY A 502 25.86 36.88 7.46
N MET A 503 26.27 36.55 8.69
CA MET A 503 25.44 35.77 9.63
C MET A 503 24.11 36.48 9.95
N LYS A 504 24.14 37.81 10.14
CA LYS A 504 22.92 38.59 10.44
C LYS A 504 21.92 38.53 9.28
N GLN A 505 22.40 38.63 8.04
CA GLN A 505 21.55 38.51 6.85
C GLN A 505 20.96 37.10 6.72
N MET A 506 21.77 36.06 6.99
CA MET A 506 21.33 34.67 6.99
C MET A 506 20.23 34.42 8.03
N MET A 507 20.40 34.92 9.27
CA MET A 507 19.36 34.85 10.31
C MET A 507 18.07 35.55 9.90
N GLY A 508 18.15 36.71 9.23
CA GLY A 508 16.99 37.39 8.67
C GLY A 508 16.20 36.49 7.71
N LYS A 509 16.90 35.82 6.78
CA LYS A 509 16.28 34.86 5.85
C LYS A 509 15.65 33.67 6.57
N PHE A 510 16.33 33.12 7.58
CA PHE A 510 15.81 32.01 8.39
C PHE A 510 14.52 32.37 9.11
N ASN A 511 14.42 33.56 9.71
CA ASN A 511 13.21 34.00 10.39
C ASN A 511 12.01 34.15 9.44
N THR A 512 12.23 34.66 8.22
CA THR A 512 11.18 34.70 7.20
C THR A 512 10.73 33.29 6.81
N LEU A 513 11.67 32.36 6.63
CA LEU A 513 11.35 30.95 6.39
C LEU A 513 10.56 30.32 7.54
N ASN A 514 10.85 30.70 8.80
CA ASN A 514 10.12 30.17 9.95
C ASN A 514 8.64 30.52 9.86
N SER A 515 8.33 31.78 9.52
CA SER A 515 6.96 32.23 9.33
C SER A 515 6.27 31.45 8.21
N ASP A 516 6.94 31.28 7.05
CA ASP A 516 6.44 30.48 5.92
C ASP A 516 6.17 29.01 6.35
N ASN A 517 7.00 28.47 7.23
CA ASN A 517 6.91 27.08 7.72
C ASN A 517 5.78 26.88 8.75
N GLU A 518 5.58 27.81 9.68
CA GLU A 518 4.48 27.77 10.66
C GLU A 518 3.10 27.81 9.97
N GLU A 519 2.96 28.58 8.88
CA GLU A 519 1.71 28.60 8.10
C GLU A 519 1.33 27.23 7.51
N LEU A 520 2.33 26.39 7.20
CA LEU A 520 2.11 25.05 6.65
C LEU A 520 1.81 24.00 7.72
N ARG A 521 2.02 24.29 9.01
CA ARG A 521 1.76 23.31 10.09
C ARG A 521 0.29 22.95 10.24
N ASN A 522 -0.61 23.86 9.89
CA ASN A 522 -2.06 23.62 9.95
C ASN A 522 -2.58 22.79 8.76
N PHE A 523 -1.69 22.29 7.89
CA PHE A 523 -2.10 21.49 6.72
C PHE A 523 -2.90 20.24 7.11
N SER A 524 -2.48 19.55 8.17
CA SER A 524 -3.14 18.33 8.66
C SER A 524 -4.52 18.59 9.27
N ASP A 525 -4.77 19.81 9.73
CA ASP A 525 -6.03 20.18 10.39
C ASP A 525 -7.16 20.42 9.37
N ILE A 526 -6.80 20.65 8.11
CA ILE A 526 -7.76 20.85 7.02
C ILE A 526 -8.27 19.50 6.55
N ASN A 527 -9.59 19.33 6.51
CA ASN A 527 -10.19 18.14 5.94
C ASN A 527 -10.23 18.21 4.41
N TRP A 528 -9.12 17.82 3.79
CA TRP A 528 -8.95 17.82 2.34
C TRP A 528 -9.85 16.82 1.61
N MET A 529 -10.50 15.88 2.31
CA MET A 529 -11.19 14.71 1.73
C MET A 529 -12.71 14.82 1.67
N ASN A 530 -13.34 15.50 2.64
CA ASN A 530 -14.79 15.41 2.89
C ASN A 530 -15.65 15.67 1.64
N GLU A 531 -15.34 16.70 0.85
CA GLU A 531 -16.13 17.04 -0.33
C GLU A 531 -15.96 16.02 -1.47
N ILE A 532 -14.80 15.36 -1.59
CA ILE A 532 -14.50 14.42 -2.67
C ILE A 532 -15.07 13.02 -2.37
N SER A 533 -15.07 12.58 -1.11
CA SER A 533 -15.58 11.24 -0.76
C SER A 533 -17.11 11.16 -0.70
N ALA A 534 -17.79 12.26 -0.37
CA ALA A 534 -19.24 12.23 -0.17
C ALA A 534 -20.06 11.72 -1.37
N PRO A 535 -19.76 12.09 -2.64
CA PRO A 535 -20.47 11.54 -3.79
C PRO A 535 -20.27 10.02 -3.97
N TYR A 536 -19.10 9.50 -3.57
CA TYR A 536 -18.82 8.07 -3.62
C TYR A 536 -19.66 7.29 -2.59
N ASP A 537 -19.76 7.80 -1.37
CA ASP A 537 -20.60 7.16 -0.34
C ASP A 537 -22.07 7.14 -0.76
N LYS A 538 -22.58 8.26 -1.31
CA LYS A 538 -23.92 8.34 -1.91
C LYS A 538 -24.09 7.35 -3.07
N ALA A 539 -23.07 7.17 -3.90
CA ALA A 539 -23.13 6.23 -5.03
C ALA A 539 -23.16 4.77 -4.56
N LEU A 540 -22.43 4.44 -3.48
CA LEU A 540 -22.51 3.13 -2.85
C LEU A 540 -23.90 2.89 -2.25
N ASP A 541 -24.48 3.86 -1.56
CA ASP A 541 -25.81 3.73 -0.98
C ASP A 541 -26.89 3.58 -2.06
N LEU A 542 -26.81 4.36 -3.13
CA LEU A 542 -27.65 4.19 -4.33
C LEU A 542 -27.53 2.77 -4.90
N LEU A 543 -26.31 2.23 -5.00
CA LEU A 543 -26.09 0.87 -5.50
C LEU A 543 -26.64 -0.21 -4.55
N LYS A 544 -26.58 0.01 -3.22
CA LYS A 544 -27.18 -0.90 -2.23
C LYS A 544 -28.70 -0.91 -2.35
N GLU A 545 -29.32 0.25 -2.46
CA GLU A 545 -30.77 0.40 -2.67
C GLU A 545 -31.19 -0.28 -3.97
N TRP A 546 -30.51 0.02 -5.08
CA TRP A 546 -30.77 -0.58 -6.38
C TRP A 546 -30.60 -2.12 -6.40
N ASN A 547 -29.62 -2.66 -5.68
CA ASN A 547 -29.43 -4.11 -5.56
C ASN A 547 -30.50 -4.78 -4.67
N ALA A 548 -31.14 -4.04 -3.76
CA ALA A 548 -32.22 -4.57 -2.92
C ALA A 548 -33.56 -4.63 -3.68
N GLU A 549 -33.72 -3.83 -4.74
CA GLU A 549 -34.87 -3.86 -5.62
C GLU A 549 -34.83 -5.08 -6.57
N ASN A 550 -36.00 -5.63 -6.91
CA ASN A 550 -36.10 -6.86 -7.71
C ASN A 550 -35.44 -6.68 -9.10
N HIS A 551 -34.45 -7.53 -9.41
CA HIS A 551 -33.59 -7.53 -10.63
C HIS A 551 -34.31 -7.72 -11.99
N ILE A 552 -35.64 -7.61 -12.05
CA ILE A 552 -36.46 -7.88 -13.24
C ILE A 552 -36.78 -6.58 -14.01
N GLN A 553 -36.58 -5.40 -13.40
CA GLN A 553 -36.94 -4.12 -14.02
C GLN A 553 -35.78 -3.47 -14.79
N ARG A 554 -36.12 -2.82 -15.92
CA ARG A 554 -35.24 -1.85 -16.59
C ARG A 554 -35.29 -0.55 -15.81
N ASP A 555 -34.16 0.15 -15.72
CA ASP A 555 -34.07 1.38 -14.94
C ASP A 555 -33.18 2.43 -15.64
N LYS A 556 -33.24 3.67 -15.15
CA LYS A 556 -32.54 4.85 -15.70
C LYS A 556 -31.34 5.20 -14.81
N PRO A 557 -30.14 5.43 -15.38
CA PRO A 557 -28.94 5.74 -14.60
C PRO A 557 -28.88 7.20 -14.12
N CYS A 558 -29.99 7.94 -14.15
CA CYS A 558 -29.99 9.40 -13.97
C CYS A 558 -29.45 9.85 -12.60
N ALA A 559 -29.72 9.09 -11.54
CA ALA A 559 -29.21 9.37 -10.20
C ALA A 559 -27.69 9.16 -10.13
N MET A 560 -27.18 8.05 -10.68
CA MET A 560 -25.75 7.78 -10.73
C MET A 560 -25.00 8.82 -11.57
N VAL A 561 -25.57 9.23 -12.71
CA VAL A 561 -25.00 10.28 -13.56
C VAL A 561 -24.90 11.62 -12.82
N LYS A 562 -25.91 11.99 -12.02
CA LYS A 562 -25.83 13.20 -11.17
C LYS A 562 -24.67 13.12 -10.17
N LEU A 563 -24.49 11.96 -9.53
CA LEU A 563 -23.39 11.75 -8.58
C LEU A 563 -22.02 11.80 -9.26
N ILE A 564 -21.90 11.33 -10.51
CA ILE A 564 -20.67 11.50 -11.29
C ILE A 564 -20.38 12.98 -11.52
N PHE A 565 -21.36 13.77 -11.96
CA PHE A 565 -21.14 15.21 -12.15
C PHE A 565 -20.82 15.93 -10.84
N GLU A 566 -21.47 15.56 -9.73
CA GLU A 566 -21.15 16.06 -8.39
C GLU A 566 -19.69 15.73 -8.02
N PHE A 567 -19.25 14.49 -8.22
CA PHE A 567 -17.87 14.07 -7.98
C PHE A 567 -16.87 14.85 -8.81
N LEU A 568 -17.11 15.00 -10.13
CA LEU A 568 -16.23 15.74 -11.02
C LEU A 568 -16.16 17.23 -10.64
N ALA A 569 -17.29 17.84 -10.28
CA ALA A 569 -17.34 19.23 -9.84
C ALA A 569 -16.59 19.43 -8.51
N ASN A 570 -16.77 18.53 -7.54
CA ASN A 570 -16.05 18.59 -6.25
C ASN A 570 -14.55 18.38 -6.44
N TRP A 571 -14.16 17.46 -7.33
CA TRP A 571 -12.76 17.24 -7.71
C TRP A 571 -12.14 18.52 -8.30
N ASP A 572 -12.77 19.11 -9.32
CA ASP A 572 -12.26 20.32 -9.96
C ASP A 572 -12.23 21.50 -8.98
N LYS A 573 -13.27 21.69 -8.15
CA LYS A 573 -13.33 22.73 -7.12
C LYS A 573 -12.19 22.59 -6.12
N GLN A 574 -11.94 21.37 -5.63
CA GLN A 574 -10.92 21.13 -4.63
C GLN A 574 -9.52 21.39 -5.19
N LEU A 575 -9.22 20.89 -6.39
CA LEU A 575 -7.91 21.02 -7.02
C LEU A 575 -7.62 22.43 -7.53
N SER A 576 -8.66 23.18 -7.90
CA SER A 576 -8.54 24.58 -8.32
C SER A 576 -8.66 25.57 -7.17
N SER A 577 -8.92 25.11 -5.94
CA SER A 577 -9.05 25.99 -4.78
C SER A 577 -7.75 26.79 -4.58
N LEU A 578 -7.90 28.11 -4.39
CA LEU A 578 -6.77 29.01 -4.17
C LEU A 578 -5.89 28.53 -3.01
N GLN A 579 -6.54 28.09 -1.93
CA GLN A 579 -5.87 27.53 -0.76
C GLN A 579 -4.97 26.34 -1.13
N PHE A 580 -5.49 25.34 -1.86
CA PHE A 580 -4.70 24.16 -2.22
C PHE A 580 -3.53 24.49 -3.16
N VAL A 581 -3.77 25.32 -4.16
CA VAL A 581 -2.73 25.75 -5.12
C VAL A 581 -1.64 26.55 -4.42
N GLU A 582 -2.02 27.46 -3.52
CA GLU A 582 -1.08 28.29 -2.77
C GLU A 582 -0.27 27.44 -1.79
N THR A 583 -0.90 26.54 -1.03
CA THR A 583 -0.23 25.59 -0.15
C THR A 583 0.83 24.78 -0.90
N ARG A 584 0.50 24.20 -2.05
CA ARG A 584 1.47 23.47 -2.88
C ARG A 584 2.63 24.35 -3.33
N ARG A 585 2.36 25.59 -3.75
CA ARG A 585 3.41 26.55 -4.13
C ARG A 585 4.32 26.89 -2.95
N LYS A 586 3.75 27.07 -1.75
CA LYS A 586 4.50 27.31 -0.51
C LYS A 586 5.40 26.13 -0.15
N ILE A 587 4.92 24.89 -0.23
CA ILE A 587 5.72 23.68 0.01
C ILE A 587 6.95 23.65 -0.91
N VAL A 588 6.76 23.81 -2.22
CA VAL A 588 7.86 23.80 -3.21
C VAL A 588 8.87 24.92 -2.93
N THR A 589 8.35 26.11 -2.61
CA THR A 589 9.19 27.29 -2.33
C THR A 589 10.00 27.11 -1.05
N LEU A 590 9.37 26.62 0.02
CA LEU A 590 9.99 26.35 1.30
C LEU A 590 11.13 25.34 1.14
N GLN A 591 10.88 24.22 0.46
CA GLN A 591 11.89 23.17 0.22
C GLN A 591 13.11 23.71 -0.54
N LYS A 592 12.90 24.47 -1.62
CA LYS A 592 14.00 25.12 -2.36
C LYS A 592 14.80 26.07 -1.48
N LYS A 593 14.12 26.92 -0.71
CA LYS A 593 14.77 27.87 0.21
C LYS A 593 15.53 27.16 1.34
N LEU A 594 15.02 26.05 1.88
CA LEU A 594 15.68 25.25 2.92
C LEU A 594 16.99 24.64 2.44
N VAL A 595 17.02 24.07 1.22
CA VAL A 595 18.25 23.53 0.62
C VAL A 595 19.30 24.63 0.41
N GLN A 596 18.88 25.78 -0.11
CA GLN A 596 19.79 26.92 -0.27
C GLN A 596 20.37 27.40 1.07
N LEU A 597 19.54 27.49 2.10
CA LEU A 597 19.97 27.93 3.42
C LEU A 597 20.92 26.93 4.09
N GLU A 598 20.69 25.63 3.92
CA GLU A 598 21.57 24.57 4.42
C GLU A 598 22.98 24.66 3.81
N ASN A 599 23.08 24.87 2.49
CA ASN A 599 24.37 25.03 1.81
C ASN A 599 25.13 26.27 2.32
N VAL A 600 24.42 27.38 2.51
CA VAL A 600 24.98 28.60 3.09
C VAL A 600 25.45 28.34 4.51
N LEU A 601 24.61 27.75 5.37
CA LEU A 601 24.94 27.49 6.77
C LEU A 601 26.16 26.58 6.93
N THR A 602 26.27 25.53 6.12
CA THR A 602 27.45 24.65 6.09
C THR A 602 28.72 25.44 5.78
N SER A 603 28.69 26.32 4.79
CA SER A 603 29.81 27.20 4.45
C SER A 603 30.19 28.13 5.61
N PHE A 604 29.21 28.70 6.31
CA PHE A 604 29.46 29.54 7.49
C PHE A 604 30.08 28.75 8.66
N MET A 605 29.64 27.51 8.89
CA MET A 605 30.22 26.65 9.93
C MET A 605 31.68 26.29 9.63
N GLU A 606 32.03 26.08 8.36
CA GLU A 606 33.43 25.84 7.95
C GLU A 606 34.29 27.09 8.11
N LEU A 607 33.81 28.24 7.63
CA LEU A 607 34.50 29.52 7.81
C LEU A 607 34.76 29.85 9.28
N SER A 608 33.79 29.57 10.16
CA SER A 608 33.96 29.77 11.61
C SER A 608 35.14 28.98 12.17
N LYS A 609 35.32 27.71 11.73
CA LYS A 609 36.45 26.88 12.14
C LYS A 609 37.78 27.44 11.63
N PHE A 610 37.82 27.90 10.37
CA PHE A 610 39.01 28.54 9.81
C PHE A 610 39.40 29.80 10.57
N TYR A 611 38.44 30.66 10.92
CA TYR A 611 38.74 31.86 11.69
C TYR A 611 39.25 31.57 13.10
N HIS A 612 38.74 30.54 13.79
CA HIS A 612 39.33 30.09 15.06
C HIS A 612 40.80 29.67 14.87
N GLN A 613 41.11 28.89 13.83
CA GLN A 613 42.48 28.46 13.53
C GLN A 613 43.41 29.65 13.21
N ASP A 614 42.94 30.61 12.41
CA ASP A 614 43.70 31.81 12.07
C ASP A 614 44.00 32.68 13.30
N ILE A 615 43.03 32.85 14.21
CA ILE A 615 43.24 33.58 15.46
C ILE A 615 44.27 32.87 16.33
N VAL A 616 44.12 31.56 16.55
CA VAL A 616 45.06 30.77 17.37
C VAL A 616 46.47 30.82 16.77
N SER A 617 46.60 30.65 15.44
CA SER A 617 47.90 30.75 14.76
C SER A 617 48.55 32.13 14.95
N LEU A 618 47.76 33.20 14.82
CA LEU A 618 48.26 34.56 15.05
C LEU A 618 48.67 34.78 16.51
N GLN A 619 47.88 34.30 17.48
CA GLN A 619 48.22 34.35 18.90
C GLN A 619 49.53 33.61 19.19
N GLU A 620 49.71 32.41 18.65
CA GLU A 620 50.95 31.65 18.81
C GLU A 620 52.17 32.36 18.24
N LYS A 621 52.05 32.95 17.04
CA LYS A 621 53.14 33.73 16.42
C LYS A 621 53.53 34.93 17.29
N ILE A 622 52.54 35.70 17.75
CA ILE A 622 52.75 36.84 18.64
C ILE A 622 53.42 36.39 19.95
N LEU A 623 52.98 35.28 20.55
CA LEU A 623 53.55 34.77 21.81
C LEU A 623 54.97 34.20 21.65
N LYS A 624 55.30 33.62 20.49
CA LYS A 624 56.63 33.06 20.20
C LYS A 624 57.67 34.15 19.93
N GLU A 625 57.29 35.20 19.20
CA GLU A 625 58.22 36.24 18.75
C GLU A 625 58.25 37.48 19.65
N CYS A 626 57.14 37.84 20.29
CA CYS A 626 57.09 38.90 21.29
C CYS A 626 57.37 38.28 22.70
N LYS A 627 58.53 37.64 22.93
CA LYS A 627 58.94 37.21 24.28
C LYS A 627 59.14 38.43 25.19
N PRO A 628 58.67 38.42 26.46
CA PRO A 628 59.06 39.42 27.43
C PRO A 628 60.49 39.17 27.93
N ILE A 629 61.23 40.26 28.14
CA ILE A 629 62.34 40.35 29.09
C ILE A 629 61.83 39.85 30.47
N GLU A 630 62.48 38.86 31.09
CA GLU A 630 62.24 38.46 32.50
C GLU A 630 62.46 39.70 33.41
N THR A 631 61.66 40.01 34.44
CA THR A 631 61.23 39.24 35.62
C THR A 631 59.99 39.93 36.21
N THR A 632 58.89 39.25 36.56
CA THR A 632 58.67 38.65 37.89
C THR A 632 57.39 37.81 37.84
N LEU A 633 57.48 36.57 38.33
CA LEU A 633 56.35 35.68 38.56
C LEU A 633 55.38 36.30 39.57
N ASN A 634 54.09 36.33 39.23
CA ASN A 634 53.07 35.66 40.03
C ASN A 634 51.71 35.57 39.30
N ASN A 635 51.28 34.31 39.12
CA ASN A 635 49.91 33.80 39.00
C ASN A 635 48.86 34.59 38.20
N CYS A 636 48.49 34.05 37.03
CA CYS A 636 47.09 33.88 36.65
C CYS A 636 46.90 32.84 35.52
N ASN A 637 46.43 31.65 35.93
CA ASN A 637 45.62 30.62 35.26
C ASN A 637 45.55 30.63 33.71
N ILE A 638 46.34 29.74 33.12
CA ILE A 638 46.02 29.06 31.86
C ILE A 638 44.93 28.02 32.18
N VAL A 639 43.72 28.23 31.69
CA VAL A 639 42.67 27.21 31.75
C VAL A 639 42.83 26.28 30.55
N ASN A 640 43.30 25.07 30.84
CA ASN A 640 43.12 23.88 30.02
C ASN A 640 41.63 23.64 29.79
N VAL A 641 41.18 23.65 28.54
CA VAL A 641 40.07 22.80 28.09
C VAL A 641 40.45 22.24 26.73
N PHE A 642 41.09 21.07 26.72
CA PHE A 642 40.81 19.95 25.80
C PHE A 642 41.80 18.81 26.11
N THR A 643 41.44 17.99 27.09
CA THR A 643 41.88 16.59 27.14
C THR A 643 40.64 15.72 27.32
N GLY A 644 40.33 14.92 26.30
CA GLY A 644 39.19 14.00 26.27
C GLY A 644 39.24 13.04 25.08
N SER A 645 40.19 12.11 25.14
CA SER A 645 40.32 10.82 24.43
C SER A 645 40.24 10.76 22.88
N ILE A 646 41.42 10.70 22.26
CA ILE A 646 41.68 9.86 21.07
C ILE A 646 42.52 8.67 21.53
N THR A 647 41.92 7.47 21.54
CA THR A 647 42.65 6.20 21.61
C THR A 647 43.20 5.87 20.22
N LYS A 648 44.53 5.73 20.11
CA LYS A 648 45.18 5.20 18.92
C LYS A 648 45.10 3.67 18.93
N SER A 649 44.69 3.07 17.80
CA SER A 649 45.25 1.79 17.37
C SER A 649 45.57 1.85 15.87
N SER A 650 46.88 1.96 15.64
CA SER A 650 47.77 1.52 14.54
C SER A 650 47.25 1.00 13.18
N ASN A 651 47.91 1.53 12.13
CA ASN A 651 48.58 0.85 11.01
C ASN A 651 48.14 1.18 9.56
N SER A 652 48.96 2.04 8.95
CA SER A 652 49.59 1.96 7.62
C SER A 652 48.77 1.74 6.35
N SER A 653 48.79 2.72 5.45
CA SER A 653 49.50 2.61 4.16
C SER A 653 49.54 3.96 3.43
N THR A 654 50.71 4.25 2.90
CA THR A 654 51.11 5.39 2.08
C THR A 654 50.52 5.28 0.67
N ILE A 655 50.19 6.41 0.02
CA ILE A 655 50.50 6.79 -1.38
C ILE A 655 49.85 8.16 -1.69
N VAL A 656 50.70 9.15 -1.99
CA VAL A 656 50.67 10.17 -3.08
C VAL A 656 49.30 10.77 -3.46
N GLY A 657 49.09 12.08 -3.59
CA GLY A 657 49.97 13.24 -3.64
C GLY A 657 49.12 14.48 -3.99
N ASP A 658 49.61 15.64 -3.57
CA ASP A 658 49.12 16.98 -3.86
C ASP A 658 48.87 17.20 -5.37
N ASP A 659 47.67 17.68 -5.71
CA ASP A 659 47.41 18.58 -6.85
C ASP A 659 45.94 19.08 -6.91
N SER A 660 45.00 18.53 -6.13
CA SER A 660 43.59 19.01 -6.14
C SER A 660 43.31 20.21 -5.24
N VAL A 661 44.10 20.44 -4.19
CA VAL A 661 43.85 21.50 -3.19
C VAL A 661 44.09 22.90 -3.75
N ILE A 662 45.00 23.03 -4.72
CA ILE A 662 45.24 24.30 -5.42
C ILE A 662 44.14 24.56 -6.46
N TYR A 663 43.62 23.51 -7.10
CA TYR A 663 42.53 23.63 -8.07
C TYR A 663 41.20 24.00 -7.39
N GLU A 664 40.90 23.42 -6.22
CA GLU A 664 39.71 23.76 -5.43
C GLU A 664 39.79 25.18 -4.86
N SER A 665 40.98 25.63 -4.43
CA SER A 665 41.18 27.01 -3.93
C SER A 665 41.00 28.07 -5.04
N ILE A 666 41.47 27.80 -6.26
CA ILE A 666 41.31 28.69 -7.42
C ILE A 666 39.85 28.70 -7.91
N VAL A 667 39.16 27.55 -7.91
CA VAL A 667 37.74 27.46 -8.27
C VAL A 667 36.86 28.19 -7.26
N ILE A 668 37.14 28.08 -5.95
CA ILE A 668 36.41 28.78 -4.89
C ILE A 668 36.67 30.30 -4.95
N SER A 669 37.91 30.72 -5.24
CA SER A 669 38.25 32.14 -5.45
C SER A 669 37.57 32.72 -6.70
N ASN A 670 37.49 31.96 -7.80
CA ASN A 670 36.80 32.38 -9.02
C ASN A 670 35.27 32.37 -8.88
N MET A 671 34.69 31.45 -8.09
CA MET A 671 33.26 31.46 -7.75
C MET A 671 32.89 32.65 -6.86
N LEU A 672 33.74 32.99 -5.88
CA LEU A 672 33.58 34.20 -5.06
C LEU A 672 33.72 35.48 -5.90
N GLY A 673 34.67 35.50 -6.84
CA GLY A 673 34.80 36.58 -7.82
C GLY A 673 33.55 36.74 -8.69
N GLY A 674 33.03 35.64 -9.25
CA GLY A 674 31.81 35.60 -10.06
C GLY A 674 30.57 36.10 -9.33
N LEU A 675 30.35 35.61 -8.10
CA LEU A 675 29.23 36.02 -7.23
C LEU A 675 29.29 37.51 -6.85
N LEU A 676 30.48 38.07 -6.65
CA LEU A 676 30.65 39.50 -6.38
C LEU A 676 30.32 40.36 -7.61
N THR A 677 30.71 39.93 -8.81
CA THR A 677 30.33 40.61 -10.07
C THR A 677 28.83 40.53 -10.35
N GLU A 678 28.18 39.38 -10.11
CA GLU A 678 26.73 39.26 -10.24
C GLU A 678 25.99 40.13 -9.21
N MET A 679 26.48 40.20 -7.97
CA MET A 679 25.94 41.08 -6.93
C MET A 679 26.05 42.57 -7.30
N ASP A 680 27.13 42.99 -7.97
CA ASP A 680 27.27 44.37 -8.46
C ASP A 680 26.39 44.65 -9.69
N LEU A 681 26.17 43.66 -10.56
CA LEU A 681 25.23 43.75 -11.69
C LEU A 681 23.78 43.87 -11.20
N TRP A 682 23.43 43.14 -10.13
CA TRP A 682 22.13 43.23 -9.47
C TRP A 682 21.93 44.56 -8.74
N LYS A 683 22.96 45.10 -8.06
CA LYS A 683 22.92 46.45 -7.46
C LYS A 683 22.70 47.54 -8.51
N ARG A 684 23.34 47.45 -9.68
CA ARG A 684 23.15 48.42 -10.78
C ARG A 684 21.76 48.32 -11.40
N LYS A 685 21.21 47.11 -11.58
CA LYS A 685 19.83 46.92 -12.04
C LYS A 685 18.79 47.43 -11.04
N LEU A 686 19.02 47.22 -9.74
CA LEU A 686 18.18 47.77 -8.66
C LEU A 686 18.25 49.30 -8.60
N ALA A 687 19.43 49.90 -8.78
CA ALA A 687 19.60 51.35 -8.84
C ALA A 687 18.97 51.99 -10.10
N ALA A 688 18.93 51.27 -11.22
CA ALA A 688 18.25 51.73 -12.44
C ALA A 688 16.72 51.65 -12.31
N LEU A 689 16.18 50.72 -11.51
CA LEU A 689 14.76 50.59 -11.23
C LEU A 689 14.25 51.60 -10.19
N SER A 690 15.12 52.11 -9.30
CA SER A 690 14.76 53.13 -8.31
C SER A 690 14.77 54.57 -8.83
N ASN A 691 15.16 54.80 -10.10
CA ASN A 691 15.20 56.13 -10.73
C ASN A 691 14.02 56.37 -11.71
N PHE A 692 12.97 55.55 -11.67
CA PHE A 692 11.81 55.69 -12.55
C PHE A 692 10.53 56.20 -11.86
N ASP A 693 10.60 56.59 -10.60
CA ASP A 693 9.55 57.36 -9.92
C ASP A 693 10.10 58.75 -9.52
N ALA A 694 10.20 59.62 -10.52
CA ALA A 694 10.26 61.08 -10.39
C ALA A 694 9.72 61.74 -11.66
#